data_AF-A0A246DQR4-F1
#
_entry.id   AF-A0A246DQR4-F1
#
_cell.length_a   1.000
_cell.length_b   1.000
_cell.length_c   1.000
_cell.angle_alpha   90.00
_cell.angle_beta   90.00
_cell.angle_gamma   90.00
#
_symmetry.space_group_name_H-M   'P 1'
#
loop_
_entity.id
_entity.type
_entity.pdbx_description
1 polymer ?
#
loop_
_entity_poly.entity_id
_entity_poly.type
_entity_poly.pdbx_seq_one_letter_code
_entity_poly.pdbx_strand_id
1 'polypeptide(L)'
;MKRDRAGDLKAAISGILAFIALFSVASPGFAQTQPAQAPAAATPPAQVREMMQLMQTPEVKQWMSTQMAATPAGDTAAENQMSVLAGLLQHARRHVSMVSDAAMTLPSQISNASSLLFGEIAATGRMRMIAQFLAIFLLGAIIESIARYAFRRRRRRLAQMAGMHLAPRVIPALIFAAATVLTLLSLYWPPVSQSIAIVCVVALIVQRFTICLGGVLVDLIALARAEEERQGVPAPTMPGRAVALFWYRRSAIFVIYFIFGWAAIQSMEPLGFSTSARLFVGYILGIGLLLIAIEAVWSRPHKDEKRGHEISWALTVYFLLLWGLWVTGFNWLLWLGIYVLMLPRVLAVATIAVKSLRQTEASFLATRRIATVLLDRGVRALIIAIAAIWLGRLLGVGADMMAAGDKMVDKIARGVIGGIVILLAADLLWHVVKAYIDGKLLDSPLDGTATDEDKAKRARMQTLLPIFRNILAVVIAVIAVLMVLSGLGIEIGPLIAGAGVVGVAVGFGAQTIVKDVISGMFYLWDDAFRVGEYIESGSHKGVVEAFSLRSVKLRHHRGPLTTVPFGELGAVKNLNRDWTIDKISLNVKYDTDLVKAKKVIKQIGQTLLENPEFGPHIIETLKMKGVEQFGEFAIEIRLSMMTKPGEQFVIRRNALAMIRNAFKENGIEFAVPTVQVTGDREADLEAAVARYASHMRANDEPAA
;
A
#
# COMPACT_ATOMS: atom_id res chain seq x y z
N MET A 1 13.24 -8.26 30.71
CA MET A 1 12.89 -9.59 31.29
C MET A 1 11.55 -9.65 32.04
N LYS A 2 11.08 -8.59 32.71
CA LYS A 2 9.68 -8.52 33.27
C LYS A 2 8.60 -8.24 32.22
N ARG A 3 8.96 -7.73 31.03
CA ARG A 3 8.02 -7.21 30.01
C ARG A 3 7.36 -8.30 29.14
N ASP A 4 8.09 -9.34 28.74
CA ASP A 4 7.52 -10.48 27.98
C ASP A 4 6.65 -11.41 28.84
N ARG A 5 7.05 -11.68 30.09
CA ARG A 5 6.29 -12.56 31.01
C ARG A 5 4.97 -11.96 31.48
N ALA A 6 4.89 -10.63 31.52
CA ALA A 6 3.63 -9.91 31.76
C ALA A 6 2.73 -9.90 30.52
N GLY A 7 3.30 -10.06 29.31
CA GLY A 7 2.58 -10.06 28.04
C GLY A 7 1.66 -11.26 27.89
N ASP A 8 2.14 -12.48 28.16
CA ASP A 8 1.32 -13.70 28.05
C ASP A 8 0.18 -13.76 29.08
N LEU A 9 0.43 -13.28 30.30
CA LEU A 9 -0.59 -13.20 31.35
C LEU A 9 -1.63 -12.13 31.01
N LYS A 10 -1.19 -10.94 30.59
CA LYS A 10 -2.10 -9.88 30.13
C LYS A 10 -2.88 -10.31 28.90
N ALA A 11 -2.27 -11.02 27.95
CA ALA A 11 -2.93 -11.53 26.77
C ALA A 11 -4.01 -12.57 27.13
N ALA A 12 -3.70 -13.53 28.01
CA ALA A 12 -4.67 -14.53 28.47
C ALA A 12 -5.82 -13.90 29.27
N ILE A 13 -5.53 -13.01 30.21
CA ILE A 13 -6.54 -12.30 31.00
C ILE A 13 -7.35 -11.34 30.12
N SER A 14 -6.71 -10.62 29.20
CA SER A 14 -7.39 -9.74 28.24
C SER A 14 -8.26 -10.52 27.27
N GLY A 15 -7.86 -11.74 26.87
CA GLY A 15 -8.66 -12.61 26.01
C GLY A 15 -9.91 -13.11 26.75
N ILE A 16 -9.76 -13.51 28.01
CA ILE A 16 -10.88 -13.92 28.87
C ILE A 16 -11.81 -12.72 29.13
N LEU A 17 -11.27 -11.55 29.46
CA LEU A 17 -12.06 -10.33 29.69
C LEU A 17 -12.73 -9.83 28.40
N ALA A 18 -12.06 -9.89 27.25
CA ALA A 18 -12.63 -9.53 25.95
C ALA A 18 -13.75 -10.49 25.57
N PHE A 19 -13.59 -11.79 25.84
CA PHE A 19 -14.64 -12.78 25.62
C PHE A 19 -15.86 -12.52 26.51
N ILE A 20 -15.66 -12.21 27.80
CA ILE A 20 -16.73 -11.86 28.74
C ILE A 20 -17.42 -10.52 28.35
N ALA A 21 -16.65 -9.53 27.89
CA ALA A 21 -17.16 -8.24 27.43
C ALA A 21 -17.93 -8.34 26.10
N LEU A 22 -17.49 -9.20 25.16
CA LEU A 22 -18.24 -9.46 23.93
C LEU A 22 -19.49 -10.31 24.17
N PHE A 23 -19.45 -11.24 25.13
CA PHE A 23 -20.62 -12.02 25.54
C PHE A 23 -21.74 -11.12 26.09
N SER A 24 -21.38 -10.01 26.75
CA SER A 24 -22.36 -9.04 27.29
C SER A 24 -22.91 -8.07 26.24
N VAL A 25 -22.24 -7.91 25.10
CA VAL A 25 -22.70 -7.04 23.98
C VAL A 25 -23.49 -7.82 22.92
N ALA A 26 -23.31 -9.13 22.81
CA ALA A 26 -23.93 -9.96 21.78
C ALA A 26 -25.29 -10.56 22.21
N SER A 27 -26.35 -9.74 22.25
CA SER A 27 -27.76 -10.20 22.32
C SER A 27 -28.76 -9.03 22.17
N PRO A 28 -29.87 -9.12 21.39
CA PRO A 28 -30.42 -10.26 20.64
C PRO A 28 -30.30 -10.15 19.11
N GLY A 29 -30.18 -11.31 18.49
CA GLY A 29 -30.55 -11.57 17.09
C GLY A 29 -31.28 -12.91 16.99
N PHE A 30 -32.28 -13.14 17.83
CA PHE A 30 -33.11 -14.36 17.76
C PHE A 30 -34.36 -14.08 16.95
N ALA A 31 -34.28 -14.32 15.65
CA ALA A 31 -35.45 -14.63 14.85
C ALA A 31 -35.13 -15.89 14.05
N GLN A 32 -35.66 -17.02 14.52
CA GLN A 32 -35.71 -18.27 13.78
C GLN A 32 -36.50 -18.05 12.49
N THR A 33 -35.85 -18.07 11.34
CA THR A 33 -36.53 -18.41 10.09
C THR A 33 -36.73 -19.92 10.08
N GLN A 34 -37.93 -20.35 10.47
CA GLN A 34 -38.49 -21.63 10.06
C GLN A 34 -38.45 -21.67 8.52
N PRO A 35 -37.84 -22.67 7.87
CA PRO A 35 -38.20 -22.96 6.49
C PRO A 35 -39.65 -23.41 6.54
N ALA A 36 -40.55 -22.57 6.04
CA ALA A 36 -41.92 -22.98 5.80
C ALA A 36 -41.89 -24.14 4.80
N GLN A 37 -42.06 -25.37 5.29
CA GLN A 37 -42.59 -26.43 4.47
C GLN A 37 -43.94 -25.94 3.98
N ALA A 38 -44.06 -25.70 2.66
CA ALA A 38 -45.33 -25.48 2.03
C ALA A 38 -46.23 -26.70 2.29
N PRO A 39 -47.31 -26.58 3.08
CA PRO A 39 -48.35 -27.57 3.06
C PRO A 39 -49.13 -27.36 1.76
N ALA A 40 -49.50 -28.46 1.10
CA ALA A 40 -50.40 -28.44 -0.04
C ALA A 40 -51.64 -27.58 0.28
N ALA A 41 -52.05 -26.78 -0.70
CA ALA A 41 -53.15 -25.84 -0.61
C ALA A 41 -54.42 -26.48 -0.03
N ALA A 42 -54.76 -26.12 1.20
CA ALA A 42 -56.10 -26.24 1.74
C ALA A 42 -56.74 -24.85 1.70
N THR A 43 -57.90 -24.76 1.04
CA THR A 43 -58.68 -23.52 0.95
C THR A 43 -59.04 -23.03 2.36
N PRO A 44 -58.74 -21.76 2.71
CA PRO A 44 -59.01 -21.26 4.06
C PRO A 44 -60.53 -21.15 4.31
N PRO A 45 -60.99 -21.44 5.54
CA PRO A 45 -62.41 -21.35 5.93
C PRO A 45 -62.94 -19.93 5.75
N ALA A 46 -64.26 -19.80 5.52
CA ALA A 46 -64.91 -18.55 5.10
C ALA A 46 -64.61 -17.34 6.01
N GLN A 47 -64.52 -17.57 7.33
CA GLN A 47 -64.23 -16.55 8.34
C GLN A 47 -62.83 -15.91 8.17
N VAL A 48 -61.85 -16.69 7.72
CA VAL A 48 -60.48 -16.18 7.48
C VAL A 48 -60.43 -15.33 6.21
N ARG A 49 -61.26 -15.66 5.21
CA ARG A 49 -61.39 -14.87 3.98
C ARG A 49 -62.03 -13.51 4.24
N GLU A 50 -63.04 -13.49 5.09
CA GLU A 50 -63.71 -12.28 5.56
C GLU A 50 -62.78 -11.40 6.41
N MET A 51 -61.98 -12.00 7.29
CA MET A 51 -60.95 -11.29 8.06
C MET A 51 -59.84 -10.71 7.16
N MET A 52 -59.43 -11.43 6.12
CA MET A 52 -58.46 -10.91 5.13
C MET A 52 -59.05 -9.74 4.32
N GLN A 53 -60.34 -9.76 3.98
CA GLN A 53 -61.01 -8.63 3.33
C GLN A 53 -61.12 -7.41 4.24
N LEU A 54 -61.49 -7.62 5.51
CA LEU A 54 -61.55 -6.54 6.50
C LEU A 54 -60.16 -5.92 6.75
N MET A 55 -59.10 -6.72 6.84
CA MET A 55 -57.72 -6.20 6.92
C MET A 55 -57.25 -5.44 5.66
N GLN A 56 -57.90 -5.64 4.52
CA GLN A 56 -57.58 -4.92 3.28
C GLN A 56 -58.32 -3.59 3.15
N THR A 57 -59.37 -3.34 3.96
CA THR A 57 -60.06 -2.05 3.95
C THR A 57 -59.16 -0.90 4.43
N PRO A 58 -59.21 0.27 3.76
CA PRO A 58 -58.33 1.39 4.06
C PRO A 58 -58.52 1.94 5.48
N GLU A 59 -59.73 1.87 6.04
CA GLU A 59 -60.03 2.31 7.40
C GLU A 59 -59.34 1.45 8.46
N VAL A 60 -59.34 0.12 8.30
CA VAL A 60 -58.68 -0.81 9.25
C VAL A 60 -57.16 -0.67 9.18
N LYS A 61 -56.59 -0.44 7.99
CA LYS A 61 -55.16 -0.16 7.83
C LYS A 61 -54.76 1.17 8.49
N GLN A 62 -55.57 2.22 8.34
CA GLN A 62 -55.33 3.51 8.98
C GLN A 62 -55.48 3.43 10.50
N TRP A 63 -56.48 2.69 11.00
CA TRP A 63 -56.65 2.46 12.42
C TRP A 63 -55.48 1.65 13.02
N MET A 64 -55.02 0.59 12.34
CA MET A 64 -53.84 -0.17 12.76
C MET A 64 -52.57 0.67 12.73
N SER A 65 -52.34 1.50 11.71
CA SER A 65 -51.17 2.40 11.68
C SER A 65 -51.22 3.44 12.80
N THR A 66 -52.42 3.88 13.19
CA THR A 66 -52.62 4.84 14.28
C THR A 66 -52.39 4.21 15.65
N GLN A 67 -52.84 2.96 15.84
CA GLN A 67 -52.55 2.17 17.04
C GLN A 67 -51.06 1.81 17.17
N MET A 68 -50.41 1.43 16.07
CA MET A 68 -48.97 1.15 16.06
C MET A 68 -48.12 2.41 16.32
N ALA A 69 -48.60 3.60 15.92
CA ALA A 69 -47.96 4.88 16.23
C ALA A 69 -48.19 5.33 17.68
N ALA A 70 -49.20 4.79 18.38
CA ALA A 70 -49.57 5.13 19.75
C ALA A 70 -49.13 4.04 20.75
N THR A 71 -47.84 3.67 20.76
CA THR A 71 -47.26 2.88 21.87
C THR A 71 -46.51 3.83 22.82
N PRO A 72 -46.75 3.82 24.15
CA PRO A 72 -46.03 4.67 25.09
C PRO A 72 -44.55 4.25 25.16
N ALA A 73 -43.64 5.21 25.10
CA ALA A 73 -42.18 5.01 25.12
C ALA A 73 -41.60 4.71 26.51
N GLY A 74 -42.31 3.97 27.36
CA GLY A 74 -41.83 3.51 28.68
C GLY A 74 -41.84 1.99 28.74
N ASP A 75 -40.73 1.38 29.18
CA ASP A 75 -40.52 -0.06 29.45
C ASP A 75 -39.99 -0.98 28.33
N THR A 76 -39.61 -0.47 27.17
CA THR A 76 -39.05 -1.29 26.07
C THR A 76 -37.66 -1.89 26.35
N ALA A 77 -36.88 -1.38 27.30
CA ALA A 77 -35.52 -1.86 27.55
C ALA A 77 -35.47 -3.14 28.40
N ALA A 78 -36.28 -3.21 29.47
CA ALA A 78 -36.33 -4.37 30.37
C ALA A 78 -37.10 -5.53 29.76
N GLU A 79 -38.17 -5.24 29.02
CA GLU A 79 -38.99 -6.24 28.33
C GLU A 79 -38.22 -6.90 27.15
N ASN A 80 -37.40 -6.11 26.44
CA ASN A 80 -36.49 -6.66 25.44
C ASN A 80 -35.40 -7.56 26.05
N GLN A 81 -34.77 -7.17 27.16
CA GLN A 81 -33.75 -8.01 27.80
C GLN A 81 -34.31 -9.35 28.31
N MET A 82 -35.51 -9.34 28.90
CA MET A 82 -36.19 -10.54 29.37
C MET A 82 -36.59 -11.46 28.20
N SER A 83 -37.02 -10.88 27.06
CA SER A 83 -37.33 -11.65 25.85
C SER A 83 -36.09 -12.24 25.19
N VAL A 84 -34.94 -11.56 25.25
CA VAL A 84 -33.67 -12.11 24.76
C VAL A 84 -33.22 -13.31 25.59
N LEU A 85 -33.24 -13.17 26.91
CA LEU A 85 -32.84 -14.23 27.83
C LEU A 85 -33.77 -15.44 27.71
N ALA A 86 -35.08 -15.20 27.57
CA ALA A 86 -36.06 -16.25 27.28
C ALA A 86 -35.78 -16.95 25.93
N GLY A 87 -35.43 -16.19 24.88
CA GLY A 87 -35.08 -16.72 23.57
C GLY A 87 -33.79 -17.56 23.58
N LEU A 88 -32.76 -17.11 24.28
CA LEU A 88 -31.51 -17.85 24.51
C LEU A 88 -31.78 -19.17 25.25
N LEU A 89 -32.56 -19.11 26.32
CA LEU A 89 -32.88 -20.26 27.16
C LEU A 89 -33.76 -21.26 26.40
N GLN A 90 -34.71 -20.78 25.58
CA GLN A 90 -35.53 -21.62 24.72
C GLN A 90 -34.71 -22.27 23.59
N HIS A 91 -33.75 -21.55 23.00
CA HIS A 91 -32.82 -22.10 22.01
C HIS A 91 -31.98 -23.23 22.62
N ALA A 92 -31.34 -22.96 23.76
CA ALA A 92 -30.54 -23.95 24.47
C ALA A 92 -31.37 -25.18 24.87
N ARG A 93 -32.59 -24.97 25.41
CA ARG A 93 -33.48 -26.08 25.83
C ARG A 93 -33.92 -26.94 24.66
N ARG A 94 -34.31 -26.35 23.52
CA ARG A 94 -34.69 -27.10 22.31
C ARG A 94 -33.50 -27.86 21.74
N HIS A 95 -32.31 -27.26 21.76
CA HIS A 95 -31.10 -27.91 21.25
C HIS A 95 -30.72 -29.12 22.10
N VAL A 96 -30.76 -28.97 23.43
CA VAL A 96 -30.52 -30.07 24.38
C VAL A 96 -31.56 -31.18 24.25
N SER A 97 -32.84 -30.84 24.06
CA SER A 97 -33.88 -31.88 23.87
C SER A 97 -33.68 -32.65 22.56
N MET A 98 -33.38 -31.97 21.44
CA MET A 98 -33.07 -32.63 20.16
C MET A 98 -31.89 -33.60 20.26
N VAL A 99 -30.87 -33.24 21.04
CA VAL A 99 -29.68 -34.07 21.25
C VAL A 99 -29.97 -35.24 22.21
N SER A 100 -30.80 -35.03 23.23
CA SER A 100 -31.23 -36.06 24.17
C SER A 100 -32.10 -37.12 23.49
N ASP A 101 -33.05 -36.71 22.66
CA ASP A 101 -33.92 -37.62 21.90
C ASP A 101 -33.12 -38.47 20.90
N ALA A 102 -32.01 -37.92 20.39
CA ALA A 102 -31.09 -38.65 19.54
C ALA A 102 -30.36 -39.79 20.26
N ALA A 103 -30.11 -39.67 21.57
CA ALA A 103 -29.46 -40.73 22.36
C ALA A 103 -30.33 -41.99 22.43
N MET A 104 -31.65 -41.84 22.53
CA MET A 104 -32.60 -42.95 22.55
C MET A 104 -32.77 -43.63 21.18
N THR A 105 -32.62 -42.87 20.09
CA THR A 105 -32.76 -43.39 18.72
C THR A 105 -31.43 -43.85 18.10
N LEU A 106 -30.31 -43.67 18.79
CA LEU A 106 -28.97 -44.06 18.34
C LEU A 106 -28.84 -45.59 18.13
N PRO A 107 -29.31 -46.47 19.04
CA PRO A 107 -29.14 -47.92 18.88
C PRO A 107 -29.83 -48.47 17.63
N SER A 108 -31.04 -47.99 17.31
CA SER A 108 -31.76 -48.39 16.10
C SER A 108 -31.14 -47.83 14.82
N GLN A 109 -30.55 -46.64 14.87
CA GLN A 109 -29.79 -46.09 13.73
C GLN A 109 -28.51 -46.90 13.48
N ILE A 110 -27.84 -47.37 14.54
CA ILE A 110 -26.66 -48.25 14.43
C ILE A 110 -27.04 -49.59 13.80
N SER A 111 -28.17 -50.21 14.19
CA SER A 111 -28.60 -51.46 13.57
C SER A 111 -28.89 -51.28 12.07
N ASN A 112 -29.58 -50.19 11.69
CA ASN A 112 -29.87 -49.89 10.29
C ASN A 112 -28.59 -49.64 9.47
N ALA A 113 -27.67 -48.82 10.00
CA ALA A 113 -26.38 -48.55 9.37
C ALA A 113 -25.54 -49.83 9.20
N SER A 114 -25.54 -50.70 10.22
CA SER A 114 -24.83 -51.99 10.16
C SER A 114 -25.40 -52.88 9.06
N SER A 115 -26.73 -52.91 8.88
CA SER A 115 -27.37 -53.72 7.83
C SER A 115 -27.01 -53.24 6.42
N LEU A 116 -26.91 -51.91 6.21
CA LEU A 116 -26.47 -51.31 4.94
C LEU A 116 -25.02 -51.68 4.61
N LEU A 117 -24.12 -51.56 5.61
CA LEU A 117 -22.72 -51.97 5.45
C LEU A 117 -22.58 -53.46 5.21
N PHE A 118 -23.29 -54.30 5.97
CA PHE A 118 -23.26 -55.75 5.77
C PHE A 118 -23.81 -56.16 4.41
N GLY A 119 -24.82 -55.44 3.88
CA GLY A 119 -25.31 -55.61 2.52
C GLY A 119 -24.24 -55.32 1.45
N GLU A 120 -23.51 -54.20 1.56
CA GLU A 120 -22.40 -53.89 0.66
C GLU A 120 -21.22 -54.88 0.79
N ILE A 121 -20.93 -55.30 2.02
CA ILE A 121 -19.88 -56.30 2.33
C ILE A 121 -20.23 -57.66 1.72
N ALA A 122 -21.50 -58.07 1.77
CA ALA A 122 -21.96 -59.32 1.17
C ALA A 122 -21.89 -59.27 -0.36
N ALA A 123 -22.23 -58.14 -0.98
CA ALA A 123 -22.19 -57.95 -2.43
C ALA A 123 -20.77 -57.85 -3.01
N THR A 124 -19.86 -57.16 -2.31
CA THR A 124 -18.49 -56.89 -2.80
C THR A 124 -17.46 -57.92 -2.32
N GLY A 125 -17.78 -58.63 -1.23
CA GLY A 125 -16.90 -59.56 -0.54
C GLY A 125 -16.06 -58.88 0.56
N ARG A 126 -16.20 -59.35 1.82
CA ARG A 126 -15.50 -58.80 3.01
C ARG A 126 -14.00 -58.65 2.83
N MET A 127 -13.34 -59.66 2.25
CA MET A 127 -11.88 -59.66 2.08
C MET A 127 -11.42 -58.57 1.10
N ARG A 128 -12.20 -58.34 0.03
CA ARG A 128 -11.91 -57.32 -0.97
C ARG A 128 -12.08 -55.91 -0.39
N MET A 129 -13.14 -55.67 0.37
CA MET A 129 -13.37 -54.37 1.02
C MET A 129 -12.26 -54.05 2.05
N ILE A 130 -11.87 -55.02 2.89
CA ILE A 130 -10.75 -54.85 3.82
C ILE A 130 -9.45 -54.55 3.06
N ALA A 131 -9.17 -55.30 1.99
CA ALA A 131 -7.97 -55.08 1.17
C ALA A 131 -7.94 -53.69 0.52
N GLN A 132 -9.08 -53.15 0.08
CA GLN A 132 -9.18 -51.80 -0.49
C GLN A 132 -8.91 -50.71 0.55
N PHE A 133 -9.50 -50.79 1.74
CA PHE A 133 -9.20 -49.85 2.83
C PHE A 133 -7.75 -49.95 3.32
N LEU A 134 -7.22 -51.18 3.41
CA LEU A 134 -5.82 -51.43 3.76
C LEU A 134 -4.87 -50.87 2.68
N ALA A 135 -5.24 -50.97 1.40
CA ALA A 135 -4.47 -50.42 0.29
C ALA A 135 -4.33 -48.90 0.37
N ILE A 136 -5.40 -48.16 0.73
CA ILE A 136 -5.32 -46.71 0.94
C ILE A 136 -4.25 -46.36 1.99
N PHE A 137 -4.22 -47.09 3.11
CA PHE A 137 -3.29 -46.81 4.19
C PHE A 137 -1.86 -47.26 3.87
N LEU A 138 -1.70 -48.49 3.37
CA LEU A 138 -0.38 -49.10 3.13
C LEU A 138 0.30 -48.53 1.89
N LEU A 139 -0.39 -48.37 0.76
CA LEU A 139 0.24 -47.94 -0.49
C LEU A 139 0.79 -46.52 -0.36
N GLY A 140 0.00 -45.62 0.25
CA GLY A 140 0.45 -44.26 0.58
C GLY A 140 1.67 -44.26 1.51
N ALA A 141 1.65 -45.04 2.58
CA ALA A 141 2.76 -45.11 3.55
C ALA A 141 4.03 -45.75 2.97
N ILE A 142 3.90 -46.76 2.10
CA ILE A 142 5.01 -47.43 1.42
C ILE A 142 5.68 -46.45 0.45
N ILE A 143 4.90 -45.79 -0.41
CA ILE A 143 5.42 -44.82 -1.38
C ILE A 143 6.10 -43.65 -0.64
N GLU A 144 5.51 -43.14 0.44
CA GLU A 144 6.12 -42.10 1.28
C GLU A 144 7.45 -42.56 1.88
N SER A 145 7.52 -43.81 2.36
CA SER A 145 8.73 -44.37 2.97
C SER A 145 9.86 -44.53 1.96
N ILE A 146 9.55 -44.97 0.75
CA ILE A 146 10.49 -45.04 -0.38
C ILE A 146 10.99 -43.64 -0.75
N ALA A 147 10.08 -42.67 -0.88
CA ALA A 147 10.43 -41.28 -1.15
C ALA A 147 11.35 -40.71 -0.06
N ARG A 148 11.00 -40.89 1.23
CA ARG A 148 11.83 -40.45 2.36
C ARG A 148 13.21 -41.12 2.34
N TYR A 149 13.30 -42.40 2.02
CA TYR A 149 14.57 -43.11 1.91
C TYR A 149 15.45 -42.53 0.78
N ALA A 150 14.86 -42.29 -0.39
CA ALA A 150 15.56 -41.69 -1.53
C ALA A 150 16.07 -40.26 -1.23
N PHE A 151 15.23 -39.42 -0.61
CA PHE A 151 15.61 -38.06 -0.22
C PHE A 151 16.65 -38.03 0.90
N ARG A 152 16.60 -38.97 1.86
CA ARG A 152 17.65 -39.11 2.90
C ARG A 152 19.01 -39.44 2.27
N ARG A 153 19.05 -40.34 1.29
CA ARG A 153 20.29 -40.72 0.57
C ARG A 153 20.88 -39.56 -0.24
N ARG A 154 20.03 -38.69 -0.79
CA ARG A 154 20.44 -37.51 -1.59
C ARG A 154 20.61 -36.21 -0.77
N ARG A 155 20.34 -36.24 0.54
CA ARG A 155 20.32 -35.07 1.43
C ARG A 155 21.63 -34.26 1.38
N ARG A 156 22.79 -34.92 1.27
CA ARG A 156 24.10 -34.24 1.19
C ARG A 156 24.28 -33.43 -0.10
N ARG A 157 23.75 -33.91 -1.24
CA ARG A 157 23.79 -33.19 -2.53
C ARG A 157 22.73 -32.08 -2.61
N LEU A 158 21.55 -32.32 -2.06
CA LEU A 158 20.45 -31.34 -2.05
C LEU A 158 20.70 -30.19 -1.05
N ALA A 159 21.44 -30.43 0.03
CA ALA A 159 21.84 -29.40 0.98
C ALA A 159 22.84 -28.39 0.41
N GLN A 160 23.51 -28.71 -0.71
CA GLN A 160 24.41 -27.81 -1.42
C GLN A 160 23.69 -26.91 -2.43
N MET A 161 22.46 -27.24 -2.84
CA MET A 161 21.62 -26.36 -3.66
C MET A 161 20.94 -25.33 -2.75
N ALA A 162 21.26 -24.05 -2.95
CA ALA A 162 20.69 -22.94 -2.20
C ALA A 162 19.14 -22.97 -2.24
N GLY A 163 18.50 -22.88 -1.07
CA GLY A 163 17.04 -22.70 -0.96
C GLY A 163 16.18 -23.96 -0.73
N MET A 164 16.75 -25.17 -0.68
CA MET A 164 15.95 -26.42 -0.62
C MET A 164 15.98 -27.19 0.71
N HIS A 165 16.29 -26.54 1.84
CA HIS A 165 16.37 -27.19 3.15
C HIS A 165 15.03 -27.80 3.64
N LEU A 166 13.90 -27.30 3.15
CA LEU A 166 12.55 -27.75 3.50
C LEU A 166 12.00 -28.86 2.58
N ALA A 167 12.51 -28.95 1.36
CA ALA A 167 12.11 -29.94 0.35
C ALA A 167 12.14 -31.40 0.81
N PRO A 168 13.14 -31.90 1.57
CA PRO A 168 13.16 -33.30 1.98
C PRO A 168 12.06 -33.70 2.98
N ARG A 169 11.33 -32.74 3.57
CA ARG A 169 10.15 -33.01 4.42
C ARG A 169 8.83 -32.78 3.70
N VAL A 170 8.73 -31.76 2.86
CA VAL A 170 7.47 -31.40 2.17
C VAL A 170 7.19 -32.34 1.00
N ILE A 171 8.20 -32.65 0.17
CA ILE A 171 8.00 -33.46 -1.05
C ILE A 171 7.46 -34.86 -0.73
N PRO A 172 7.98 -35.63 0.26
CA PRO A 172 7.41 -36.93 0.58
C PRO A 172 5.96 -36.85 1.09
N ALA A 173 5.57 -35.78 1.79
CA ALA A 173 4.19 -35.59 2.24
C ALA A 173 3.24 -35.29 1.06
N LEU A 174 3.69 -34.53 0.06
CA LEU A 174 2.93 -34.32 -1.18
C LEU A 174 2.80 -35.62 -1.99
N ILE A 175 3.88 -36.42 -2.06
CA ILE A 175 3.86 -37.74 -2.70
C ILE A 175 2.88 -38.67 -1.97
N PHE A 176 2.85 -38.67 -0.63
CA PHE A 176 1.85 -39.42 0.14
C PHE A 176 0.44 -39.01 -0.26
N ALA A 177 0.14 -37.70 -0.27
CA ALA A 177 -1.18 -37.21 -0.61
C ALA A 177 -1.61 -37.63 -2.02
N ALA A 178 -0.72 -37.44 -3.01
CA ALA A 178 -0.95 -37.86 -4.38
C ALA A 178 -1.16 -39.39 -4.49
N ALA A 179 -0.35 -40.19 -3.81
CA ALA A 179 -0.47 -41.64 -3.78
C ALA A 179 -1.79 -42.10 -3.16
N THR A 180 -2.21 -41.51 -2.03
CA THR A 180 -3.49 -41.86 -1.38
C THR A 180 -4.70 -41.47 -2.23
N VAL A 181 -4.67 -40.30 -2.88
CA VAL A 181 -5.74 -39.87 -3.81
C VAL A 181 -5.77 -40.76 -5.04
N LEU A 182 -4.61 -41.08 -5.62
CA LEU A 182 -4.53 -41.98 -6.77
C LEU A 182 -5.05 -43.38 -6.44
N THR A 183 -4.73 -43.90 -5.25
CA THR A 183 -5.24 -45.20 -4.77
C THR A 183 -6.76 -45.18 -4.65
N LEU A 184 -7.34 -44.09 -4.13
CA LEU A 184 -8.78 -43.90 -4.04
C LEU A 184 -9.44 -43.90 -5.42
N LEU A 185 -8.84 -43.19 -6.39
CA LEU A 185 -9.36 -43.07 -7.76
C LEU A 185 -9.18 -44.33 -8.61
N SER A 186 -8.15 -45.14 -8.35
CA SER A 186 -7.86 -46.37 -9.10
C SER A 186 -8.73 -47.56 -8.69
N LEU A 187 -9.31 -47.54 -7.49
CA LEU A 187 -10.12 -48.63 -6.97
C LEU A 187 -11.61 -48.34 -7.22
N TYR A 188 -12.38 -49.35 -7.62
CA TYR A 188 -13.84 -49.26 -7.70
C TYR A 188 -14.46 -49.47 -6.32
N TRP A 189 -15.31 -48.52 -5.89
CA TRP A 189 -15.94 -48.50 -4.57
C TRP A 189 -17.47 -48.51 -4.69
N PRO A 190 -18.17 -49.25 -3.83
CA PRO A 190 -19.60 -49.05 -3.59
C PRO A 190 -19.90 -47.63 -3.06
N PRO A 191 -21.11 -47.07 -3.27
CA PRO A 191 -21.41 -45.67 -3.01
C PRO A 191 -21.28 -45.25 -1.53
N VAL A 192 -21.68 -46.10 -0.57
CA VAL A 192 -21.55 -45.79 0.86
C VAL A 192 -20.07 -45.89 1.27
N SER A 193 -19.42 -46.97 0.90
CA SER A 193 -17.98 -47.20 1.14
C SER A 193 -17.08 -46.12 0.52
N GLN A 194 -17.43 -45.58 -0.66
CA GLN A 194 -16.70 -44.52 -1.34
C GLN A 194 -16.70 -43.22 -0.53
N SER A 195 -17.86 -42.84 0.00
CA SER A 195 -18.02 -41.62 0.81
C SER A 195 -17.19 -41.68 2.09
N ILE A 196 -17.17 -42.84 2.75
CA ILE A 196 -16.32 -43.11 3.93
C ILE A 196 -14.82 -43.06 3.54
N ALA A 197 -14.45 -43.67 2.41
CA ALA A 197 -13.07 -43.68 1.94
C ALA A 197 -12.54 -42.27 1.62
N ILE A 198 -13.35 -41.41 0.99
CA ILE A 198 -12.99 -39.99 0.72
C ILE A 198 -12.65 -39.27 2.02
N VAL A 199 -13.52 -39.39 3.02
CA VAL A 199 -13.36 -38.70 4.30
C VAL A 199 -12.13 -39.22 5.06
N CYS A 200 -11.89 -40.53 5.05
CA CYS A 200 -10.67 -41.14 5.60
C CYS A 200 -9.39 -40.67 4.89
N VAL A 201 -9.40 -40.55 3.56
CA VAL A 201 -8.25 -40.02 2.79
C VAL A 201 -7.97 -38.57 3.17
N VAL A 202 -9.00 -37.72 3.29
CA VAL A 202 -8.85 -36.34 3.76
C VAL A 202 -8.22 -36.31 5.16
N ALA A 203 -8.71 -37.13 6.08
CA ALA A 203 -8.15 -37.21 7.44
C ALA A 203 -6.68 -37.65 7.45
N LEU A 204 -6.31 -38.65 6.64
CA LEU A 204 -4.92 -39.12 6.50
C LEU A 204 -4.00 -38.04 5.91
N ILE A 205 -4.46 -37.31 4.89
CA ILE A 205 -3.69 -36.21 4.28
C ILE A 205 -3.48 -35.09 5.29
N VAL A 206 -4.53 -34.66 6.00
CA VAL A 206 -4.44 -33.61 7.02
C VAL A 206 -3.55 -34.04 8.19
N GLN A 207 -3.66 -35.29 8.65
CA GLN A 207 -2.76 -35.87 9.66
C GLN A 207 -1.30 -35.76 9.20
N ARG A 208 -0.99 -36.19 7.98
CA ARG A 208 0.39 -36.16 7.44
C ARG A 208 0.90 -34.75 7.27
N PHE A 209 0.07 -33.84 6.79
CA PHE A 209 0.45 -32.45 6.62
C PHE A 209 0.68 -31.76 7.97
N THR A 210 -0.12 -32.07 8.99
CA THR A 210 0.06 -31.58 10.37
C THR A 210 1.40 -32.02 10.95
N ILE A 211 1.77 -33.29 10.76
CA ILE A 211 3.06 -33.84 11.21
C ILE A 211 4.22 -33.20 10.44
N CYS A 212 4.07 -33.02 9.12
CA CYS A 212 5.08 -32.39 8.29
C CYS A 212 5.32 -30.92 8.67
N LEU A 213 4.25 -30.13 8.72
CA LEU A 213 4.28 -28.70 8.99
C LEU A 213 4.85 -28.40 10.37
N GLY A 214 4.41 -29.10 11.41
CA GLY A 214 4.90 -28.84 12.75
C GLY A 214 6.34 -29.34 12.95
N GLY A 215 6.75 -30.42 12.26
CA GLY A 215 8.16 -30.79 12.19
C GLY A 215 9.02 -29.69 11.55
N VAL A 216 8.60 -29.16 10.40
CA VAL A 216 9.27 -28.03 9.72
C VAL A 216 9.38 -26.82 10.64
N LEU A 217 8.29 -26.47 11.33
CA LEU A 217 8.26 -25.35 12.27
C LEU A 217 9.28 -25.50 13.41
N VAL A 218 9.36 -26.69 14.02
CA VAL A 218 10.33 -26.98 15.08
C VAL A 218 11.78 -26.86 14.58
N ASP A 219 12.07 -27.34 13.37
CA ASP A 219 13.40 -27.21 12.76
C ASP A 219 13.75 -25.75 12.50
N LEU A 220 12.81 -24.95 11.98
CA LEU A 220 12.99 -23.51 11.74
C LEU A 220 13.25 -22.74 13.04
N ILE A 221 12.47 -23.01 14.09
CA ILE A 221 12.67 -22.41 15.42
C ILE A 221 14.03 -22.80 15.99
N ALA A 222 14.43 -24.07 15.85
CA ALA A 222 15.73 -24.55 16.34
C ALA A 222 16.90 -23.90 15.61
N LEU A 223 16.81 -23.74 14.28
CA LEU A 223 17.82 -23.06 13.47
C LEU A 223 17.95 -21.59 13.85
N ALA A 224 16.84 -20.89 13.98
CA ALA A 224 16.87 -19.47 14.26
C ALA A 224 17.29 -19.17 15.72
N ARG A 225 17.04 -20.10 16.66
CA ARG A 225 17.63 -20.04 18.01
C ARG A 225 19.15 -20.25 18.00
N ALA A 226 19.64 -21.23 17.24
CA ALA A 226 21.08 -21.48 17.12
C ALA A 226 21.82 -20.25 16.56
N GLU A 227 21.17 -19.49 15.69
CA GLU A 227 21.71 -18.24 15.16
C GLU A 227 21.69 -17.10 16.21
N GLU A 228 20.62 -16.97 17.02
CA GLU A 228 20.61 -16.02 18.17
C GLU A 228 21.73 -16.32 19.18
N GLU A 229 22.00 -17.62 19.43
CA GLU A 229 23.08 -18.06 20.30
C GLU A 229 24.46 -17.75 19.69
N ARG A 230 24.63 -17.87 18.36
CA ARG A 230 25.85 -17.45 17.65
C ARG A 230 26.07 -15.93 17.70
N GLN A 231 25.00 -15.14 17.67
CA GLN A 231 25.04 -13.68 17.74
C GLN A 231 25.23 -13.14 19.17
N GLY A 232 25.36 -14.01 20.17
CA GLY A 232 25.64 -13.61 21.56
C GLY A 232 24.47 -12.91 22.26
N VAL A 233 23.23 -13.16 21.84
CA VAL A 233 22.05 -12.52 22.46
C VAL A 233 21.86 -13.06 23.89
N PRO A 234 21.92 -12.22 24.95
CA PRO A 234 21.96 -12.66 26.35
C PRO A 234 20.69 -13.36 26.83
N ALA A 235 19.59 -13.25 26.09
CA ALA A 235 18.37 -14.04 26.29
C ALA A 235 17.72 -14.31 24.93
N PRO A 236 17.91 -15.50 24.33
CA PRO A 236 17.29 -15.82 23.05
C PRO A 236 15.77 -15.72 23.16
N THR A 237 15.16 -15.02 22.21
CA THR A 237 13.71 -14.80 22.15
C THR A 237 12.98 -16.09 21.80
N MET A 238 13.67 -17.03 21.17
CA MET A 238 13.09 -18.28 20.70
C MET A 238 13.02 -19.36 21.79
N PRO A 239 11.88 -20.07 21.93
CA PRO A 239 11.73 -21.14 22.90
C PRO A 239 12.73 -22.28 22.62
N GLY A 240 13.15 -22.98 23.67
CA GLY A 240 14.07 -24.10 23.52
C GLY A 240 13.44 -25.22 22.69
N ARG A 241 14.27 -25.99 21.95
CA ARG A 241 13.81 -27.09 21.10
C ARG A 241 12.90 -28.08 21.84
N ALA A 242 13.16 -28.35 23.12
CA ALA A 242 12.33 -29.20 23.97
C ALA A 242 10.91 -28.62 24.19
N VAL A 243 10.81 -27.32 24.43
CA VAL A 243 9.52 -26.62 24.62
C VAL A 243 8.74 -26.56 23.30
N ALA A 244 9.43 -26.31 22.18
CA ALA A 244 8.81 -26.32 20.86
C ALA A 244 8.28 -27.70 20.48
N LEU A 245 9.06 -28.77 20.73
CA LEU A 245 8.64 -30.15 20.52
C LEU A 245 7.46 -30.56 21.41
N PHE A 246 7.44 -30.11 22.67
CA PHE A 246 6.34 -30.35 23.58
C PHE A 246 5.02 -29.80 23.02
N TRP A 247 4.99 -28.50 22.70
CA TRP A 247 3.78 -27.85 22.18
C TRP A 247 3.38 -28.40 20.81
N TYR A 248 4.34 -28.66 19.92
CA TYR A 248 4.07 -29.29 18.63
C TYR A 248 3.40 -30.66 18.81
N ARG A 249 3.94 -31.54 19.67
CA ARG A 249 3.39 -32.89 19.86
C ARG A 249 1.96 -32.85 20.40
N ARG A 250 1.68 -31.97 21.37
CA ARG A 250 0.34 -31.80 21.95
C ARG A 250 -0.65 -31.22 20.95
N SER A 251 -0.26 -30.18 20.21
CA SER A 251 -1.09 -29.61 19.15
C SER A 251 -1.34 -30.60 18.01
N ALA A 252 -0.36 -31.41 17.64
CA ALA A 252 -0.51 -32.45 16.62
C ALA A 252 -1.49 -33.54 17.08
N ILE A 253 -1.39 -34.02 18.33
CA ILE A 253 -2.36 -34.99 18.89
C ILE A 253 -3.77 -34.40 18.87
N PHE A 254 -3.93 -33.14 19.27
CA PHE A 254 -5.22 -32.44 19.24
C PHE A 254 -5.81 -32.35 17.83
N VAL A 255 -5.02 -31.89 16.84
CA VAL A 255 -5.47 -31.76 15.44
C VAL A 255 -5.77 -33.12 14.81
N ILE A 256 -4.96 -34.14 15.10
CA ILE A 256 -5.18 -35.51 14.63
C ILE A 256 -6.49 -36.06 15.22
N TYR A 257 -6.69 -35.93 16.53
CA TYR A 257 -7.93 -36.36 17.16
C TYR A 257 -9.15 -35.63 16.58
N PHE A 258 -9.05 -34.30 16.38
CA PHE A 258 -10.09 -33.49 15.77
C PHE A 258 -10.44 -33.94 14.36
N ILE A 259 -9.46 -34.18 13.49
CA ILE A 259 -9.72 -34.55 12.09
C ILE A 259 -10.30 -35.97 11.97
N PHE A 260 -9.84 -36.92 12.80
CA PHE A 260 -10.42 -38.26 12.84
C PHE A 260 -11.83 -38.26 13.46
N GLY A 261 -12.08 -37.42 14.47
CA GLY A 261 -13.42 -37.23 15.01
C GLY A 261 -14.37 -36.60 13.98
N TRP A 262 -13.93 -35.57 13.27
CA TRP A 262 -14.66 -34.98 12.14
C TRP A 262 -14.93 -36.01 11.05
N ALA A 263 -13.94 -36.83 10.71
CA ALA A 263 -14.08 -37.90 9.72
C ALA A 263 -15.10 -38.97 10.13
N ALA A 264 -15.11 -39.35 11.41
CA ALA A 264 -16.09 -40.28 11.95
C ALA A 264 -17.52 -39.70 11.83
N ILE A 265 -17.72 -38.44 12.21
CA ILE A 265 -19.03 -37.76 12.13
C ILE A 265 -19.51 -37.64 10.69
N GLN A 266 -18.63 -37.29 9.74
CA GLN A 266 -19.00 -37.19 8.33
C GLN A 266 -19.29 -38.53 7.68
N SER A 267 -18.64 -39.59 8.14
CA SER A 267 -18.88 -40.97 7.67
C SER A 267 -20.24 -41.51 8.11
N MET A 268 -20.89 -40.89 9.11
CA MET A 268 -22.25 -41.25 9.54
C MET A 268 -23.34 -40.76 8.58
N GLU A 269 -23.12 -39.71 7.78
CA GLU A 269 -24.13 -39.20 6.86
C GLU A 269 -24.51 -40.19 5.74
N PRO A 270 -23.55 -40.80 5.01
CA PRO A 270 -23.83 -41.85 4.03
C PRO A 270 -24.49 -43.10 4.63
N LEU A 271 -24.30 -43.33 5.92
CA LEU A 271 -24.86 -44.46 6.66
C LEU A 271 -26.33 -44.23 7.10
N GLY A 272 -26.91 -43.06 6.77
CA GLY A 272 -28.31 -42.74 7.07
C GLY A 272 -28.56 -42.23 8.49
N PHE A 273 -27.52 -41.81 9.22
CA PHE A 273 -27.71 -41.21 10.54
C PHE A 273 -28.33 -39.82 10.44
N SER A 274 -29.29 -39.56 11.33
CA SER A 274 -29.91 -38.24 11.49
C SER A 274 -28.90 -37.17 11.91
N THR A 275 -29.17 -35.90 11.58
CA THR A 275 -28.34 -34.75 11.99
C THR A 275 -28.19 -34.66 13.51
N SER A 276 -29.25 -34.96 14.27
CA SER A 276 -29.23 -34.95 15.75
C SER A 276 -28.32 -36.05 16.32
N ALA A 277 -28.32 -37.25 15.72
CA ALA A 277 -27.42 -38.34 16.12
C ALA A 277 -25.94 -37.99 15.84
N ARG A 278 -25.66 -37.37 14.70
CA ARG A 278 -24.31 -36.87 14.36
C ARG A 278 -23.81 -35.82 15.35
N LEU A 279 -24.68 -34.88 15.74
CA LEU A 279 -24.37 -33.87 16.77
C LEU A 279 -24.08 -34.53 18.12
N PHE A 280 -24.91 -35.48 18.55
CA PHE A 280 -24.70 -36.22 19.80
C PHE A 280 -23.35 -36.95 19.85
N VAL A 281 -23.03 -37.74 18.80
CA VAL A 281 -21.72 -38.40 18.68
C VAL A 281 -20.58 -37.39 18.62
N GLY A 282 -20.79 -36.26 17.93
CA GLY A 282 -19.87 -35.14 17.94
C GLY A 282 -19.56 -34.66 19.36
N TYR A 283 -20.57 -34.40 20.19
CA TYR A 283 -20.38 -33.94 21.56
C TYR A 283 -19.60 -34.93 22.42
N ILE A 284 -19.85 -36.23 22.27
CA ILE A 284 -19.09 -37.30 22.95
C ILE A 284 -17.61 -37.25 22.51
N LEU A 285 -17.34 -37.17 21.21
CA LEU A 285 -15.96 -37.04 20.71
C LEU A 285 -15.31 -35.75 21.22
N GLY A 286 -16.05 -34.65 21.33
CA GLY A 286 -15.49 -33.40 21.84
C GLY A 286 -15.14 -33.43 23.33
N ILE A 287 -15.68 -34.35 24.14
CA ILE A 287 -15.18 -34.60 25.51
C ILE A 287 -13.72 -35.08 25.44
N GLY A 288 -13.40 -35.99 24.52
CA GLY A 288 -12.02 -36.43 24.30
C GLY A 288 -11.10 -35.28 23.89
N LEU A 289 -11.59 -34.39 23.03
CA LEU A 289 -10.86 -33.19 22.61
C LEU A 289 -10.61 -32.21 23.78
N LEU A 290 -11.60 -32.05 24.67
CA LEU A 290 -11.50 -31.25 25.88
C LEU A 290 -10.49 -31.85 26.88
N LEU A 291 -10.51 -33.17 27.08
CA LEU A 291 -9.53 -33.86 27.93
C LEU A 291 -8.10 -33.67 27.40
N ILE A 292 -7.89 -33.79 26.09
CA ILE A 292 -6.58 -33.54 25.46
C ILE A 292 -6.15 -32.08 25.66
N ALA A 293 -7.07 -31.11 25.53
CA ALA A 293 -6.78 -29.71 25.76
C ALA A 293 -6.42 -29.40 27.22
N ILE A 294 -7.15 -29.98 28.18
CA ILE A 294 -6.85 -29.88 29.61
C ILE A 294 -5.49 -30.50 29.91
N GLU A 295 -5.23 -31.72 29.45
CA GLU A 295 -3.94 -32.40 29.64
C GLU A 295 -2.79 -31.56 29.08
N ALA A 296 -2.97 -30.92 27.90
CA ALA A 296 -1.97 -30.04 27.30
C ALA A 296 -1.68 -28.78 28.14
N VAL A 297 -2.70 -28.21 28.80
CA VAL A 297 -2.53 -27.05 29.69
C VAL A 297 -1.81 -27.43 30.98
N TRP A 298 -2.14 -28.57 31.58
CA TRP A 298 -1.56 -29.00 32.84
C TRP A 298 -0.13 -29.53 32.67
N SER A 299 0.17 -30.17 31.54
CA SER A 299 1.50 -30.70 31.25
C SER A 299 2.50 -29.66 30.72
N ARG A 300 2.12 -28.38 30.62
CA ARG A 300 2.98 -27.34 30.04
C ARG A 300 4.25 -27.11 30.89
N PRO A 301 5.42 -26.91 30.27
CA PRO A 301 6.65 -26.66 31.01
C PRO A 301 6.67 -25.23 31.60
N HIS A 302 6.62 -25.12 32.93
CA HIS A 302 6.71 -23.83 33.64
C HIS A 302 8.10 -23.59 34.23
N LYS A 303 8.51 -22.31 34.30
CA LYS A 303 9.70 -21.87 35.05
C LYS A 303 9.40 -21.46 36.50
N ASP A 304 8.16 -21.10 36.81
CA ASP A 304 7.67 -20.69 38.14
C ASP A 304 6.45 -21.54 38.53
N GLU A 305 6.58 -22.36 39.57
CA GLU A 305 5.63 -23.43 39.92
C GLU A 305 4.28 -22.90 40.45
N LYS A 306 4.29 -21.79 41.21
CA LYS A 306 3.10 -21.20 41.83
C LYS A 306 2.20 -20.44 40.84
N ARG A 307 2.76 -19.50 40.07
CA ARG A 307 2.01 -18.74 39.03
C ARG A 307 1.55 -19.61 37.86
N GLY A 308 2.22 -20.76 37.66
CA GLY A 308 1.82 -21.75 36.67
C GLY A 308 0.46 -22.38 36.96
N HIS A 309 0.12 -22.62 38.22
CA HIS A 309 -1.14 -23.26 38.59
C HIS A 309 -2.36 -22.36 38.37
N GLU A 310 -2.30 -21.08 38.76
CA GLU A 310 -3.41 -20.12 38.61
C GLU A 310 -3.86 -19.98 37.15
N ILE A 311 -2.90 -19.84 36.22
CA ILE A 311 -3.19 -19.73 34.79
C ILE A 311 -3.74 -21.05 34.23
N SER A 312 -3.32 -22.20 34.78
CA SER A 312 -3.80 -23.51 34.31
C SER A 312 -5.29 -23.67 34.66
N TRP A 313 -5.68 -23.31 35.88
CA TRP A 313 -7.08 -23.29 36.31
C TRP A 313 -7.93 -22.30 35.52
N ALA A 314 -7.43 -21.10 35.25
CA ALA A 314 -8.17 -20.14 34.42
C ALA A 314 -8.44 -20.69 33.00
N LEU A 315 -7.44 -21.35 32.39
CA LEU A 315 -7.58 -21.96 31.06
C LEU A 315 -8.50 -23.18 31.06
N THR A 316 -8.53 -23.99 32.12
CA THR A 316 -9.44 -25.14 32.19
C THR A 316 -10.89 -24.69 32.33
N VAL A 317 -11.16 -23.69 33.17
CA VAL A 317 -12.49 -23.06 33.27
C VAL A 317 -12.91 -22.48 31.93
N TYR A 318 -11.98 -21.81 31.22
CA TYR A 318 -12.25 -21.27 29.89
C TYR A 318 -12.60 -22.37 28.86
N PHE A 319 -11.86 -23.49 28.82
CA PHE A 319 -12.17 -24.59 27.91
C PHE A 319 -13.48 -25.30 28.23
N LEU A 320 -13.81 -25.45 29.52
CA LEU A 320 -15.10 -25.97 29.95
C LEU A 320 -16.24 -25.07 29.51
N LEU A 321 -16.07 -23.75 29.62
CA LEU A 321 -17.05 -22.76 29.16
C LEU A 321 -17.24 -22.83 27.63
N LEU A 322 -16.15 -22.91 26.85
CA LEU A 322 -16.24 -23.07 25.40
C LEU A 322 -16.94 -24.37 24.98
N TRP A 323 -16.66 -25.48 25.67
CA TRP A 323 -17.36 -26.75 25.41
C TRP A 323 -18.83 -26.67 25.79
N GLY A 324 -19.18 -26.03 26.91
CA GLY A 324 -20.57 -25.76 27.28
C GLY A 324 -21.32 -24.96 26.20
N LEU A 325 -20.71 -23.87 25.70
CA LEU A 325 -21.25 -23.07 24.59
C LEU A 325 -21.51 -23.93 23.34
N TRP A 326 -20.59 -24.83 23.00
CA TRP A 326 -20.76 -25.75 21.88
C TRP A 326 -21.94 -26.71 22.06
N VAL A 327 -22.07 -27.30 23.25
CA VAL A 327 -23.16 -28.24 23.60
C VAL A 327 -24.51 -27.53 23.58
N THR A 328 -24.56 -26.27 23.99
CA THR A 328 -25.79 -25.45 23.94
C THR A 328 -26.17 -24.94 22.54
N GLY A 329 -25.36 -25.21 21.51
CA GLY A 329 -25.65 -24.85 20.12
C GLY A 329 -25.07 -23.53 19.64
N PHE A 330 -24.34 -22.79 20.50
CA PHE A 330 -23.72 -21.51 20.17
C PHE A 330 -22.39 -21.65 19.44
N ASN A 331 -22.43 -22.24 18.24
CA ASN A 331 -21.25 -22.54 17.43
C ASN A 331 -20.39 -21.29 17.14
N TRP A 332 -20.98 -20.12 16.89
CA TRP A 332 -20.21 -18.92 16.56
C TRP A 332 -19.39 -18.37 17.73
N LEU A 333 -19.94 -18.42 18.95
CA LEU A 333 -19.26 -18.00 20.18
C LEU A 333 -18.09 -18.92 20.53
N LEU A 334 -18.25 -20.23 20.32
CA LEU A 334 -17.17 -21.20 20.46
C LEU A 334 -15.96 -20.76 19.62
N TRP A 335 -16.17 -20.54 18.33
CA TRP A 335 -15.07 -20.21 17.43
C TRP A 335 -14.49 -18.82 17.66
N LEU A 336 -15.33 -17.84 18.02
CA LEU A 336 -14.86 -16.54 18.51
C LEU A 336 -13.89 -16.73 19.69
N GLY A 337 -14.27 -17.51 20.69
CA GLY A 337 -13.44 -17.80 21.85
C GLY A 337 -12.17 -18.57 21.51
N ILE A 338 -12.22 -19.51 20.57
CA ILE A 338 -11.01 -20.17 20.05
C ILE A 338 -10.08 -19.15 19.39
N TYR A 339 -10.60 -18.26 18.54
CA TYR A 339 -9.77 -17.27 17.84
C TYR A 339 -9.15 -16.25 18.78
N VAL A 340 -9.88 -15.78 19.80
CA VAL A 340 -9.32 -14.87 20.82
C VAL A 340 -8.08 -15.49 21.50
N LEU A 341 -8.08 -16.81 21.73
CA LEU A 341 -6.97 -17.52 22.36
C LEU A 341 -5.86 -17.93 21.38
N MET A 342 -6.22 -18.38 20.18
CA MET A 342 -5.30 -19.01 19.22
C MET A 342 -4.71 -18.02 18.21
N LEU A 343 -5.48 -17.03 17.76
CA LEU A 343 -5.04 -16.09 16.72
C LEU A 343 -3.73 -15.37 17.08
N PRO A 344 -3.55 -14.82 18.31
CA PRO A 344 -2.29 -14.17 18.67
C PRO A 344 -1.09 -15.13 18.63
N ARG A 345 -1.30 -16.39 19.04
CA ARG A 345 -0.24 -17.42 19.05
C ARG A 345 0.12 -17.87 17.65
N VAL A 346 -0.87 -18.08 16.78
CA VAL A 346 -0.65 -18.44 15.38
C VAL A 346 0.11 -17.33 14.65
N LEU A 347 -0.28 -16.07 14.87
CA LEU A 347 0.43 -14.92 14.28
C LEU A 347 1.88 -14.83 14.78
N ALA A 348 2.12 -15.01 16.09
CA ALA A 348 3.47 -15.01 16.66
C ALA A 348 4.35 -16.10 16.05
N VAL A 349 3.83 -17.33 15.94
CA VAL A 349 4.52 -18.46 15.32
C VAL A 349 4.78 -18.22 13.84
N ALA A 350 3.82 -17.66 13.11
CA ALA A 350 3.98 -17.34 11.69
C ALA A 350 5.07 -16.28 11.47
N THR A 351 5.12 -15.23 12.28
CA THR A 351 6.18 -14.22 12.23
C THR A 351 7.56 -14.82 12.52
N ILE A 352 7.65 -15.74 13.50
CA ILE A 352 8.91 -16.45 13.80
C ILE A 352 9.33 -17.32 12.61
N ALA A 353 8.40 -18.07 12.02
CA ALA A 353 8.65 -18.91 10.86
C ALA A 353 9.13 -18.10 9.65
N VAL A 354 8.49 -16.97 9.36
CA VAL A 354 8.89 -16.03 8.31
C VAL A 354 10.29 -15.46 8.57
N LYS A 355 10.57 -15.02 9.80
CA LYS A 355 11.89 -14.49 10.17
C LYS A 355 12.99 -15.54 9.96
N SER A 356 12.74 -16.78 10.35
CA SER A 356 13.67 -17.91 10.15
C SER A 356 13.87 -18.25 8.67
N LEU A 357 12.79 -18.25 7.87
CA LEU A 357 12.87 -18.48 6.43
C LEU A 357 13.71 -17.40 5.73
N ARG A 358 13.49 -16.13 6.07
CA ARG A 358 14.28 -14.99 5.55
C ARG A 358 15.78 -15.12 5.83
N GLN A 359 16.15 -15.54 7.04
CA GLN A 359 17.56 -15.74 7.42
C GLN A 359 18.20 -16.90 6.65
N THR A 360 17.42 -17.94 6.35
CA THR A 360 17.90 -19.12 5.63
C THR A 360 18.02 -18.89 4.12
N GLU A 361 17.10 -18.11 3.53
CA GLU A 361 17.07 -17.76 2.10
C GLU A 361 17.66 -16.38 1.80
N ALA A 362 18.58 -15.92 2.67
CA ALA A 362 19.16 -14.59 2.61
C ALA A 362 19.75 -14.25 1.23
N SER A 363 20.28 -15.20 0.46
CA SER A 363 20.83 -14.93 -0.89
C SER A 363 19.79 -14.59 -1.96
N PHE A 364 18.55 -15.10 -1.86
CA PHE A 364 17.49 -14.88 -2.86
C PHE A 364 16.58 -13.70 -2.49
N LEU A 365 16.26 -13.56 -1.20
CA LEU A 365 15.35 -12.52 -0.70
C LEU A 365 16.06 -11.23 -0.29
N ALA A 366 17.38 -11.22 -0.03
CA ALA A 366 18.09 -9.99 0.35
C ALA A 366 18.10 -8.94 -0.75
N THR A 367 18.08 -9.34 -2.02
CA THR A 367 18.09 -8.42 -3.16
C THR A 367 16.77 -7.65 -3.30
N ARG A 368 15.68 -8.07 -2.62
CA ARG A 368 14.36 -7.41 -2.70
C ARG A 368 13.77 -7.17 -1.31
N ARG A 369 14.20 -6.08 -0.64
CA ARG A 369 13.60 -5.62 0.64
C ARG A 369 12.07 -5.58 0.63
N ILE A 370 11.46 -5.16 -0.48
CA ILE A 370 9.99 -5.12 -0.64
C ILE A 370 9.38 -6.52 -0.51
N ALA A 371 10.01 -7.55 -1.08
CA ALA A 371 9.54 -8.93 -1.00
C ALA A 371 9.54 -9.42 0.44
N THR A 372 10.53 -9.01 1.25
CA THR A 372 10.57 -9.38 2.67
C THR A 372 9.35 -8.82 3.41
N VAL A 373 9.08 -7.51 3.27
CA VAL A 373 7.98 -6.84 3.96
C VAL A 373 6.63 -7.39 3.50
N LEU A 374 6.48 -7.64 2.20
CA LEU A 374 5.29 -8.28 1.64
C LEU A 374 5.07 -9.68 2.21
N LEU A 375 6.13 -10.46 2.43
CA LEU A 375 6.02 -11.81 2.97
C LEU A 375 5.58 -11.83 4.45
N ASP A 376 6.17 -10.98 5.30
CA ASP A 376 5.82 -10.96 6.74
C ASP A 376 4.43 -10.36 6.99
N ARG A 377 4.14 -9.22 6.35
CA ARG A 377 2.85 -8.55 6.51
C ARG A 377 1.75 -9.26 5.73
N GLY A 378 2.05 -9.78 4.55
CA GLY A 378 1.12 -10.55 3.73
C GLY A 378 0.69 -11.85 4.41
N VAL A 379 1.62 -12.62 4.99
CA VAL A 379 1.25 -13.84 5.74
C VAL A 379 0.37 -13.49 6.95
N ARG A 380 0.71 -12.44 7.70
CA ARG A 380 -0.10 -12.00 8.84
C ARG A 380 -1.50 -11.57 8.42
N ALA A 381 -1.61 -10.75 7.38
CA ALA A 381 -2.87 -10.29 6.82
C ALA A 381 -3.71 -11.45 6.29
N LEU A 382 -3.09 -12.42 5.60
CA LEU A 382 -3.75 -13.60 5.09
C LEU A 382 -4.36 -14.45 6.22
N ILE A 383 -3.61 -14.69 7.31
CA ILE A 383 -4.11 -15.45 8.47
C ILE A 383 -5.33 -14.76 9.08
N ILE A 384 -5.27 -13.43 9.28
CA ILE A 384 -6.37 -12.67 9.87
C ILE A 384 -7.57 -12.62 8.92
N ALA A 385 -7.35 -12.45 7.61
CA ALA A 385 -8.41 -12.44 6.61
C ALA A 385 -9.13 -13.79 6.54
N ILE A 386 -8.39 -14.91 6.54
CA ILE A 386 -8.99 -16.26 6.56
C ILE A 386 -9.83 -16.44 7.84
N ALA A 387 -9.30 -16.04 9.00
CA ALA A 387 -10.05 -16.13 10.26
C ALA A 387 -11.33 -15.27 10.25
N ALA A 388 -11.26 -14.05 9.71
CA ALA A 388 -12.40 -13.14 9.60
C ALA A 388 -13.47 -13.64 8.62
N ILE A 389 -13.07 -14.14 7.44
CA ILE A 389 -13.98 -14.74 6.44
C ILE A 389 -14.66 -15.98 7.03
N TRP A 390 -13.89 -16.83 7.71
CA TRP A 390 -14.41 -18.04 8.31
C TRP A 390 -15.42 -17.72 9.43
N LEU A 391 -15.11 -16.75 10.29
CA LEU A 391 -16.04 -16.26 11.31
C LEU A 391 -17.33 -15.67 10.68
N GLY A 392 -17.19 -14.92 9.59
CA GLY A 392 -18.32 -14.39 8.82
C GLY A 392 -19.23 -15.46 8.27
N ARG A 393 -18.65 -16.51 7.65
CA ARG A 393 -19.41 -17.65 7.15
C ARG A 393 -20.18 -18.35 8.26
N LEU A 394 -19.59 -18.46 9.45
CA LEU A 394 -20.20 -19.09 10.61
C LEU A 394 -21.35 -18.26 11.22
N LEU A 395 -21.27 -16.93 11.09
CA LEU A 395 -22.34 -16.00 11.46
C LEU A 395 -23.52 -15.99 10.46
N GLY A 396 -23.48 -16.82 9.41
CA GLY A 396 -24.53 -16.89 8.40
C GLY A 396 -24.40 -15.84 7.29
N VAL A 397 -23.28 -15.10 7.23
CA VAL A 397 -22.96 -14.20 6.11
C VAL A 397 -22.49 -15.03 4.92
N GLY A 398 -23.42 -15.73 4.27
CA GLY A 398 -23.18 -16.40 2.98
C GLY A 398 -23.01 -15.39 1.85
N ALA A 399 -22.36 -15.79 0.75
CA ALA A 399 -22.20 -14.94 -0.44
C ALA A 399 -23.54 -14.50 -1.04
N ASP A 400 -24.56 -15.33 -0.81
CA ASP A 400 -25.95 -15.23 -1.22
C ASP A 400 -26.74 -14.20 -0.37
N MET A 401 -26.33 -13.94 0.87
CA MET A 401 -26.91 -12.88 1.72
C MET A 401 -26.19 -11.53 1.62
N MET A 402 -24.98 -11.50 1.03
CA MET A 402 -24.26 -10.25 0.78
C MET A 402 -25.03 -9.29 -0.14
N ALA A 403 -25.94 -9.79 -0.98
CA ALA A 403 -26.74 -8.98 -1.90
C ALA A 403 -28.11 -8.51 -1.34
N ALA A 404 -28.68 -9.17 -0.30
CA ALA A 404 -30.11 -9.00 0.01
C ALA A 404 -30.52 -9.00 1.50
N GLY A 405 -29.60 -9.12 2.47
CA GLY A 405 -29.96 -9.09 3.91
C GLY A 405 -30.27 -7.68 4.42
N ASP A 406 -31.55 -7.39 4.71
CA ASP A 406 -32.04 -6.07 5.18
C ASP A 406 -31.95 -5.85 6.71
N LYS A 407 -31.55 -6.86 7.49
CA LYS A 407 -31.47 -6.75 8.95
C LYS A 407 -30.25 -5.92 9.37
N MET A 408 -30.45 -5.03 10.35
CA MET A 408 -29.40 -4.14 10.91
C MET A 408 -28.15 -4.92 11.38
N VAL A 409 -28.35 -6.12 11.93
CA VAL A 409 -27.29 -7.00 12.41
C VAL A 409 -26.40 -7.49 11.26
N ASP A 410 -26.98 -7.80 10.10
CA ASP A 410 -26.22 -8.28 8.93
C ASP A 410 -25.39 -7.15 8.30
N LYS A 411 -25.84 -5.90 8.40
CA LYS A 411 -25.08 -4.72 7.96
C LYS A 411 -23.87 -4.48 8.88
N ILE A 412 -24.05 -4.54 10.20
CA ILE A 412 -22.97 -4.37 11.17
C ILE A 412 -21.94 -5.51 11.06
N ALA A 413 -22.39 -6.77 10.97
CA ALA A 413 -21.49 -7.91 10.83
C ALA A 413 -20.67 -7.84 9.54
N ARG A 414 -21.29 -7.51 8.41
CA ARG A 414 -20.59 -7.26 7.14
C ARG A 414 -19.61 -6.11 7.25
N GLY A 415 -20.00 -4.99 7.86
CA GLY A 415 -19.16 -3.82 8.04
C GLY A 415 -17.94 -4.06 8.93
N VAL A 416 -18.08 -4.83 10.01
CA VAL A 416 -16.96 -5.20 10.88
C VAL A 416 -15.97 -6.12 10.16
N ILE A 417 -16.46 -7.15 9.45
CA ILE A 417 -15.60 -8.09 8.72
C ILE A 417 -14.91 -7.39 7.54
N GLY A 418 -15.67 -6.64 6.74
CA GLY A 418 -15.14 -5.82 5.66
C GLY A 418 -14.14 -4.78 6.16
N GLY A 419 -14.45 -4.15 7.30
CA GLY A 419 -13.57 -3.20 7.96
C GLY A 419 -12.24 -3.81 8.38
N ILE A 420 -12.24 -5.03 8.94
CA ILE A 420 -11.00 -5.77 9.24
C ILE A 420 -10.18 -5.98 7.97
N VAL A 421 -10.79 -6.43 6.87
CA VAL A 421 -10.09 -6.65 5.60
C VAL A 421 -9.50 -5.35 5.03
N ILE A 422 -10.27 -4.27 5.08
CA ILE A 422 -9.82 -2.93 4.64
C ILE A 422 -8.62 -2.47 5.49
N LEU A 423 -8.68 -2.61 6.81
CA LEU A 423 -7.58 -2.23 7.70
C LEU A 423 -6.32 -3.06 7.46
N LEU A 424 -6.46 -4.36 7.14
CA LEU A 424 -5.32 -5.21 6.77
C LEU A 424 -4.71 -4.79 5.44
N ALA A 425 -5.54 -4.46 4.45
CA ALA A 425 -5.07 -3.95 3.17
C ALA A 425 -4.34 -2.61 3.32
N ALA A 426 -4.88 -1.70 4.17
CA ALA A 426 -4.25 -0.44 4.49
C ALA A 426 -2.91 -0.61 5.24
N ASP A 427 -2.84 -1.51 6.23
CA ASP A 427 -1.59 -1.85 6.93
C ASP A 427 -0.55 -2.40 5.96
N LEU A 428 -0.95 -3.30 5.06
CA LEU A 428 -0.07 -3.88 4.05
C LEU A 428 0.45 -2.80 3.08
N LEU A 429 -0.45 -1.97 2.55
CA LEU A 429 -0.09 -0.87 1.65
C LEU A 429 0.87 0.10 2.32
N TRP A 430 0.61 0.49 3.57
CA TRP A 430 1.49 1.37 4.35
C TRP A 430 2.89 0.78 4.52
N HIS A 431 2.98 -0.50 4.88
CA HIS A 431 4.27 -1.16 5.06
C HIS A 431 5.05 -1.30 3.73
N VAL A 432 4.37 -1.55 2.61
CA VAL A 432 4.98 -1.57 1.28
C VAL A 432 5.51 -0.19 0.90
N VAL A 433 4.71 0.86 1.08
CA VAL A 433 5.10 2.26 0.86
C VAL A 433 6.32 2.62 1.71
N LYS A 434 6.27 2.31 3.00
CA LYS A 434 7.38 2.56 3.93
C LYS A 434 8.65 1.83 3.49
N ALA A 435 8.54 0.55 3.09
CA ALA A 435 9.67 -0.24 2.63
C ALA A 435 10.29 0.32 1.34
N TYR A 436 9.47 0.84 0.42
CA TYR A 436 9.92 1.48 -0.80
C TYR A 436 10.67 2.79 -0.52
N ILE A 437 10.11 3.63 0.36
CA ILE A 437 10.70 4.90 0.80
C ILE A 437 12.03 4.65 1.53
N ASP A 438 12.05 3.75 2.51
CA ASP A 438 13.24 3.43 3.30
C ASP A 438 14.30 2.71 2.44
N GLY A 439 13.88 1.95 1.41
CA GLY A 439 14.76 1.35 0.41
C GLY A 439 15.55 2.39 -0.39
N LYS A 440 14.86 3.43 -0.88
CA LYS A 440 15.48 4.55 -1.60
C LYS A 440 16.48 5.37 -0.76
N LEU A 441 16.39 5.33 0.58
CA LEU A 441 17.33 6.02 1.48
C LEU A 441 18.66 5.25 1.67
N LEU A 442 18.67 3.95 1.39
CA LEU A 442 19.80 3.06 1.66
C LEU A 442 20.51 2.52 0.41
N ASP A 443 19.89 2.51 -0.77
CA ASP A 443 20.48 2.02 -2.03
C ASP A 443 21.43 3.02 -2.73
N SER A 444 22.01 3.98 -2.00
CA SER A 444 23.07 4.83 -2.56
C SER A 444 24.45 4.21 -2.26
N PRO A 445 25.29 3.91 -3.27
CA PRO A 445 26.55 3.20 -3.11
C PRO A 445 27.43 3.84 -2.03
N LEU A 446 27.97 3.01 -1.15
CA LEU A 446 28.96 3.36 -0.12
C LEU A 446 30.38 3.48 -0.70
N ASP A 447 30.52 3.73 -2.00
CA ASP A 447 31.82 3.85 -2.63
C ASP A 447 32.34 5.28 -2.51
N GLY A 448 33.59 5.43 -2.12
CA GLY A 448 34.29 6.69 -1.85
C GLY A 448 34.46 7.63 -3.07
N THR A 449 33.69 7.41 -4.14
CA THR A 449 33.63 8.21 -5.37
C THR A 449 32.45 9.19 -5.39
N ALA A 450 31.65 9.25 -4.31
CA ALA A 450 30.50 10.15 -4.23
C ALA A 450 30.92 11.63 -4.32
N THR A 451 30.47 12.30 -5.38
CA THR A 451 30.71 13.72 -5.61
C THR A 451 30.03 14.58 -4.53
N ASP A 452 30.48 15.82 -4.34
CA ASP A 452 29.84 16.72 -3.37
C ASP A 452 28.38 17.03 -3.73
N GLU A 453 28.01 16.91 -5.01
CA GLU A 453 26.60 16.98 -5.46
C GLU A 453 25.76 15.81 -4.94
N ASP A 454 26.32 14.60 -4.89
CA ASP A 454 25.62 13.40 -4.41
C ASP A 454 25.38 13.48 -2.90
N LYS A 455 26.34 14.02 -2.15
CA LYS A 455 26.19 14.29 -0.71
C LYS A 455 25.08 15.33 -0.45
N ALA A 456 25.04 16.41 -1.23
CA ALA A 456 24.00 17.44 -1.12
C ALA A 456 22.61 16.90 -1.50
N LYS A 457 22.48 16.08 -2.55
CA LYS A 457 21.24 15.38 -2.89
C LYS A 457 20.79 14.45 -1.76
N ARG A 458 21.71 13.73 -1.14
CA ARG A 458 21.43 12.82 -0.01
C ARG A 458 20.87 13.55 1.20
N ALA A 459 21.49 14.66 1.60
CA ALA A 459 21.01 15.48 2.71
C ALA A 459 19.57 15.98 2.46
N ARG A 460 19.26 16.41 1.24
CA ARG A 460 17.89 16.82 0.84
C ARG A 460 16.91 15.66 0.86
N MET A 461 17.30 14.47 0.39
CA MET A 461 16.43 13.30 0.41
C MET A 461 16.11 12.87 1.85
N GLN A 462 17.09 12.91 2.75
CA GLN A 462 16.89 12.58 4.17
C GLN A 462 15.90 13.50 4.87
N THR A 463 15.77 14.76 4.44
CA THR A 463 14.80 15.70 5.00
C THR A 463 13.43 15.64 4.32
N LEU A 464 13.37 15.40 3.01
CA LEU A 464 12.10 15.41 2.25
C LEU A 464 11.32 14.10 2.35
N LEU A 465 11.99 12.95 2.29
CA LEU A 465 11.32 11.64 2.29
C LEU A 465 10.47 11.38 3.53
N PRO A 466 10.89 11.75 4.75
CA PRO A 466 10.06 11.59 5.95
C PRO A 466 8.75 12.41 5.89
N ILE A 467 8.79 13.59 5.28
CA ILE A 467 7.60 14.45 5.12
C ILE A 467 6.61 13.76 4.17
N PHE A 468 7.07 13.30 3.01
CA PHE A 468 6.24 12.53 2.07
C PHE A 468 5.68 11.26 2.69
N ARG A 469 6.50 10.55 3.48
CA ARG A 469 6.07 9.36 4.21
C ARG A 469 4.91 9.67 5.15
N ASN A 470 5.00 10.76 5.91
CA ASN A 470 3.94 11.16 6.85
C ASN A 470 2.67 11.60 6.11
N ILE A 471 2.79 12.38 5.03
CA ILE A 471 1.63 12.77 4.20
C ILE A 471 0.92 11.52 3.67
N LEU A 472 1.67 10.56 3.13
CA LEU A 472 1.10 9.33 2.58
C LEU A 472 0.47 8.44 3.66
N ALA A 473 1.01 8.47 4.88
CA ALA A 473 0.41 7.81 6.05
C ALA A 473 -0.99 8.37 6.35
N VAL A 474 -1.10 9.70 6.40
CA VAL A 474 -2.37 10.40 6.68
C VAL A 474 -3.38 10.11 5.57
N VAL A 475 -2.97 10.17 4.30
CA VAL A 475 -3.86 9.85 3.17
C VAL A 475 -4.38 8.42 3.24
N ILE A 476 -3.50 7.43 3.44
CA ILE A 476 -3.91 6.02 3.57
C ILE A 476 -4.86 5.84 4.77
N ALA A 477 -4.56 6.47 5.90
CA ALA A 477 -5.40 6.40 7.10
C ALA A 477 -6.80 6.99 6.87
N VAL A 478 -6.90 8.17 6.25
CA VAL A 478 -8.18 8.82 5.94
C VAL A 478 -9.01 7.94 5.00
N ILE A 479 -8.41 7.43 3.92
CA ILE A 479 -9.11 6.54 2.98
C ILE A 479 -9.58 5.27 3.69
N ALA A 480 -8.72 4.63 4.49
CA ALA A 480 -9.08 3.43 5.24
C ALA A 480 -10.26 3.68 6.19
N VAL A 481 -10.24 4.80 6.93
CA VAL A 481 -11.34 5.20 7.82
C VAL A 481 -12.63 5.38 7.04
N LEU A 482 -12.62 6.14 5.94
CA LEU A 482 -13.81 6.35 5.10
C LEU A 482 -14.37 5.04 4.55
N MET A 483 -13.50 4.12 4.11
CA MET A 483 -13.94 2.81 3.61
C MET A 483 -14.54 1.94 4.73
N VAL A 484 -14.00 1.98 5.94
CA VAL A 484 -14.58 1.27 7.11
C VAL A 484 -15.95 1.85 7.47
N LEU A 485 -16.08 3.18 7.51
CA LEU A 485 -17.37 3.85 7.78
C LEU A 485 -18.44 3.46 6.75
N SER A 486 -18.07 3.46 5.46
CA SER A 486 -18.95 3.02 4.37
C SER A 486 -19.39 1.57 4.53
N GLY A 487 -18.47 0.67 4.92
CA GLY A 487 -18.79 -0.73 5.21
C GLY A 487 -19.79 -0.90 6.35
N LEU A 488 -19.77 -0.01 7.35
CA LEU A 488 -20.73 0.03 8.46
C LEU A 488 -22.09 0.62 8.07
N GLY A 489 -22.26 1.08 6.82
CA GLY A 489 -23.48 1.70 6.33
C GLY A 489 -23.60 3.19 6.70
N ILE A 490 -22.52 3.83 7.14
CA ILE A 490 -22.50 5.28 7.36
C ILE A 490 -22.34 5.98 6.02
N GLU A 491 -23.23 6.93 5.74
CA GLU A 491 -23.15 7.73 4.53
C GLU A 491 -21.90 8.62 4.56
N ILE A 492 -20.93 8.30 3.71
CA ILE A 492 -19.66 9.03 3.62
C ILE A 492 -19.73 10.28 2.73
N GLY A 493 -20.87 10.54 2.08
CA GLY A 493 -21.09 11.71 1.21
C GLY A 493 -20.70 13.04 1.86
N PRO A 494 -21.23 13.37 3.06
CA PRO A 494 -20.85 14.57 3.79
C PRO A 494 -19.36 14.62 4.17
N LEU A 495 -18.75 13.48 4.53
CA LEU A 495 -17.32 13.41 4.88
C LEU A 495 -16.43 13.64 3.65
N ILE A 496 -16.80 13.07 2.50
CA ILE A 496 -16.12 13.30 1.22
C ILE A 496 -16.27 14.76 0.80
N ALA A 497 -17.47 15.35 0.96
CA ALA A 497 -17.69 16.77 0.67
C ALA A 497 -16.80 17.67 1.53
N GLY A 498 -16.72 17.41 2.85
CA GLY A 498 -15.83 18.13 3.77
C GLY A 498 -14.34 17.93 3.43
N ALA A 499 -13.91 16.71 3.14
CA ALA A 499 -12.55 16.42 2.68
C ALA A 499 -12.25 17.10 1.34
N GLY A 500 -13.26 17.26 0.47
CA GLY A 500 -13.18 18.00 -0.78
C GLY A 500 -12.84 19.47 -0.57
N VAL A 501 -13.48 20.16 0.39
CA VAL A 501 -13.16 21.55 0.73
C VAL A 501 -11.71 21.71 1.20
N VAL A 502 -11.24 20.81 2.07
CA VAL A 502 -9.83 20.79 2.51
C VAL A 502 -8.90 20.53 1.32
N GLY A 503 -9.27 19.60 0.43
CA GLY A 503 -8.53 19.29 -0.79
C GLY A 503 -8.42 20.50 -1.73
N VAL A 504 -9.50 21.28 -1.88
CA VAL A 504 -9.50 22.53 -2.65
C VAL A 504 -8.57 23.57 -2.04
N ALA A 505 -8.61 23.76 -0.72
CA ALA A 505 -7.70 24.68 -0.03
C ALA A 505 -6.23 24.30 -0.21
N VAL A 506 -5.90 23.01 -0.06
CA VAL A 506 -4.54 22.50 -0.33
C VAL A 506 -4.18 22.66 -1.81
N GLY A 507 -5.12 22.44 -2.72
CA GLY A 507 -4.96 22.62 -4.17
C GLY A 507 -4.60 24.06 -4.53
N PHE A 508 -5.29 25.04 -3.95
CA PHE A 508 -4.94 26.45 -4.13
C PHE A 508 -3.55 26.79 -3.59
N GLY A 509 -3.17 26.24 -2.42
CA GLY A 509 -1.82 26.42 -1.88
C GLY A 509 -0.71 25.79 -2.73
N ALA A 510 -1.00 24.68 -3.43
CA ALA A 510 -0.06 23.95 -4.26
C ALA A 510 -0.06 24.37 -5.74
N GLN A 511 -0.95 25.27 -6.16
CA GLN A 511 -1.16 25.65 -7.56
C GLN A 511 0.12 26.12 -8.25
N THR A 512 0.95 26.92 -7.57
CA THR A 512 2.20 27.43 -8.12
C THR A 512 3.21 26.33 -8.41
N ILE A 513 3.30 25.32 -7.53
CA ILE A 513 4.18 24.16 -7.72
C ILE A 513 3.75 23.36 -8.95
N VAL A 514 2.44 23.14 -9.12
CA VAL A 514 1.91 22.41 -10.28
C VAL A 514 2.17 23.18 -11.57
N LYS A 515 1.94 24.51 -11.55
CA LYS A 515 2.27 25.40 -12.68
C LYS A 515 3.75 25.29 -13.05
N ASP A 516 4.66 25.37 -12.08
CA ASP A 516 6.10 25.26 -12.31
C ASP A 516 6.49 23.93 -12.98
N VAL A 517 5.98 22.81 -12.50
CA VAL A 517 6.32 21.48 -13.04
C VAL A 517 5.81 21.33 -14.47
N ILE A 518 4.56 21.74 -14.73
CA ILE A 518 3.96 21.64 -16.06
C ILE A 518 4.68 22.59 -17.04
N SER A 519 4.91 23.84 -16.64
CA SER A 519 5.67 24.79 -17.48
C SER A 519 7.08 24.30 -17.77
N GLY A 520 7.79 23.76 -16.77
CA GLY A 520 9.11 23.17 -16.94
C GLY A 520 9.11 22.02 -17.95
N MET A 521 8.12 21.13 -17.86
CA MET A 521 7.96 20.03 -18.81
C MET A 521 7.76 20.54 -20.24
N PHE A 522 6.93 21.57 -20.45
CA PHE A 522 6.74 22.17 -21.78
C PHE A 522 7.99 22.86 -22.31
N TYR A 523 8.75 23.61 -21.49
CA TYR A 523 10.02 24.20 -21.95
C TYR A 523 11.02 23.14 -22.42
N LEU A 524 11.08 21.99 -21.74
CA LEU A 524 11.94 20.87 -22.14
C LEU A 524 11.40 20.17 -23.40
N TRP A 525 10.08 19.98 -23.48
CA TRP A 525 9.44 19.35 -24.64
C TRP A 525 9.63 20.18 -25.91
N ASP A 526 9.43 21.49 -25.81
CA ASP A 526 9.58 22.44 -26.91
C ASP A 526 11.05 22.79 -27.21
N ASP A 527 12.00 22.19 -26.46
CA ASP A 527 13.44 22.46 -26.54
C ASP A 527 13.77 23.96 -26.55
N ALA A 528 13.06 24.74 -25.73
CA ALA A 528 13.15 26.20 -25.72
C ALA A 528 14.56 26.71 -25.41
N PHE A 529 15.30 25.97 -24.56
CA PHE A 529 16.69 26.22 -24.22
C PHE A 529 17.35 24.98 -23.61
N ARG A 530 18.67 24.88 -23.76
CA ARG A 530 19.52 23.78 -23.26
C ARG A 530 20.53 24.29 -22.25
N VAL A 531 21.12 23.37 -21.48
CA VAL A 531 22.26 23.67 -20.61
C VAL A 531 23.41 24.21 -21.45
N GLY A 532 24.00 25.33 -21.04
CA GLY A 532 25.08 26.03 -21.73
C GLY A 532 24.62 27.16 -22.66
N GLU A 533 23.33 27.29 -22.95
CA GLU A 533 22.82 28.39 -23.78
C GLU A 533 22.60 29.66 -22.95
N TYR A 534 22.83 30.83 -23.58
CA TYR A 534 22.61 32.13 -22.95
C TYR A 534 21.19 32.61 -23.26
N ILE A 535 20.37 32.75 -22.23
CA ILE A 535 18.97 33.12 -22.36
C ILE A 535 18.64 34.41 -21.63
N GLU A 536 17.60 35.09 -22.12
CA GLU A 536 16.98 36.25 -21.50
C GLU A 536 15.48 35.98 -21.31
N SER A 537 15.01 36.15 -20.08
CA SER A 537 13.62 35.93 -19.69
C SER A 537 13.23 37.02 -18.68
N GLY A 538 12.35 37.93 -19.10
CA GLY A 538 11.99 39.12 -18.31
C GLY A 538 13.21 39.93 -17.89
N SER A 539 13.41 40.06 -16.58
CA SER A 539 14.58 40.74 -15.97
C SER A 539 15.80 39.84 -15.75
N HIS A 540 15.68 38.53 -16.01
CA HIS A 540 16.72 37.56 -15.75
C HIS A 540 17.50 37.23 -17.03
N LYS A 541 18.83 37.33 -16.97
CA LYS A 541 19.72 37.02 -18.08
C LYS A 541 20.90 36.18 -17.59
N GLY A 542 21.28 35.18 -18.35
CA GLY A 542 22.44 34.36 -18.01
C GLY A 542 22.55 33.07 -18.80
N VAL A 543 23.66 32.37 -18.57
CA VAL A 543 23.89 31.02 -19.09
C VAL A 543 23.10 30.03 -18.23
N VAL A 544 22.39 29.10 -18.88
CA VAL A 544 21.70 28.00 -18.21
C VAL A 544 22.72 27.00 -17.69
N GLU A 545 22.82 26.82 -16.38
CA GLU A 545 23.76 25.85 -15.80
C GLU A 545 23.13 24.51 -15.48
N ALA A 546 21.92 24.52 -14.94
CA ALA A 546 21.22 23.29 -14.55
C ALA A 546 19.72 23.52 -14.45
N PHE A 547 18.98 22.44 -14.66
CA PHE A 547 17.55 22.36 -14.39
C PHE A 547 17.30 21.62 -13.08
N SER A 548 16.27 22.06 -12.38
CA SER A 548 15.60 21.30 -11.31
C SER A 548 14.18 20.98 -11.76
N LEU A 549 13.44 20.18 -11.01
CA LEU A 549 12.07 19.82 -11.37
C LEU A 549 11.13 21.04 -11.50
N ARG A 550 11.38 22.12 -10.73
CA ARG A 550 10.50 23.32 -10.68
C ARG A 550 11.15 24.62 -11.18
N SER A 551 12.45 24.61 -11.44
CA SER A 551 13.20 25.86 -11.65
C SER A 551 14.43 25.65 -12.51
N VAL A 552 14.86 26.71 -13.21
CA VAL A 552 16.13 26.79 -13.92
C VAL A 552 17.13 27.65 -13.15
N LYS A 553 18.42 27.30 -13.22
CA LYS A 553 19.51 28.10 -12.67
C LYS A 553 20.24 28.84 -13.80
N LEU A 554 20.24 30.17 -13.73
CA LEU A 554 20.86 31.07 -14.69
C LEU A 554 22.05 31.78 -14.06
N ARG A 555 23.25 31.60 -14.62
CA ARG A 555 24.43 32.33 -14.18
C ARG A 555 24.65 33.55 -15.05
N HIS A 556 24.55 34.72 -14.43
CA HIS A 556 24.86 35.97 -15.11
C HIS A 556 26.36 36.04 -15.41
N HIS A 557 26.74 36.68 -16.52
CA HIS A 557 28.15 36.86 -16.89
C HIS A 557 28.98 37.69 -15.87
N ARG A 558 28.32 38.27 -14.86
CA ARG A 558 28.94 39.00 -13.74
C ARG A 558 29.21 38.10 -12.53
N GLY A 559 28.84 36.82 -12.59
CA GLY A 559 29.00 35.85 -11.49
C GLY A 559 27.73 35.39 -10.76
N PRO A 560 26.67 36.21 -10.53
CA PRO A 560 25.55 35.77 -9.69
C PRO A 560 24.70 34.68 -10.34
N LEU A 561 24.29 33.70 -9.52
CA LEU A 561 23.45 32.58 -9.90
C LEU A 561 22.00 32.84 -9.48
N THR A 562 21.11 33.01 -10.45
CA THR A 562 19.68 33.24 -10.23
C THR A 562 18.92 31.94 -10.42
N THR A 563 18.10 31.55 -9.43
CA THR A 563 17.19 30.40 -9.57
C THR A 563 15.79 30.90 -9.87
N VAL A 564 15.28 30.64 -11.06
CA VAL A 564 13.98 31.14 -11.53
C VAL A 564 12.99 29.98 -11.62
N PRO A 565 11.83 30.04 -10.95
CA PRO A 565 10.74 29.07 -11.12
C PRO A 565 10.21 29.08 -12.56
N PHE A 566 9.87 27.92 -13.11
CA PHE A 566 9.40 27.85 -14.50
C PHE A 566 8.07 28.60 -14.70
N GLY A 567 7.19 28.64 -13.69
CA GLY A 567 5.93 29.36 -13.76
C GLY A 567 6.06 30.88 -13.81
N GLU A 568 7.25 31.42 -13.52
CA GLU A 568 7.59 32.86 -13.58
C GLU A 568 8.50 33.21 -14.78
N LEU A 569 9.04 32.21 -15.49
CA LEU A 569 10.02 32.42 -16.56
C LEU A 569 9.40 33.11 -17.80
N GLY A 570 8.14 32.82 -18.14
CA GLY A 570 7.43 33.49 -19.23
C GLY A 570 8.11 33.34 -20.60
N ALA A 571 8.15 34.41 -21.39
CA ALA A 571 8.77 34.38 -22.72
C ALA A 571 10.31 34.33 -22.62
N VAL A 572 10.91 33.33 -23.24
CA VAL A 572 12.37 33.13 -23.24
C VAL A 572 12.94 33.51 -24.60
N LYS A 573 13.94 34.38 -24.61
CA LYS A 573 14.75 34.74 -25.77
C LYS A 573 16.08 33.99 -25.67
N ASN A 574 16.33 33.10 -26.61
CA ASN A 574 17.63 32.44 -26.73
C ASN A 574 18.56 33.36 -27.53
N LEU A 575 19.63 33.83 -26.91
CA LEU A 575 20.58 34.75 -27.53
C LEU A 575 21.76 34.01 -28.18
N ASN A 576 21.85 32.69 -28.03
CA ASN A 576 23.01 31.91 -28.44
C ASN A 576 22.68 30.71 -29.35
N ARG A 577 21.50 30.70 -30.00
CA ARG A 577 21.06 29.59 -30.86
C ARG A 577 21.07 29.99 -32.33
N ASP A 578 21.54 29.06 -33.17
CA ASP A 578 21.67 29.14 -34.63
C ASP A 578 22.60 30.26 -35.16
N TRP A 579 22.20 31.53 -35.02
CA TRP A 579 22.96 32.69 -35.46
C TRP A 579 22.66 33.93 -34.61
N THR A 580 23.64 34.83 -34.52
CA THR A 580 23.46 36.12 -33.86
C THR A 580 23.72 37.24 -34.84
N ILE A 581 22.80 38.21 -34.90
CA ILE A 581 22.96 39.43 -35.69
C ILE A 581 23.43 40.53 -34.75
N ASP A 582 24.68 40.98 -34.93
CA ASP A 582 25.20 42.14 -34.23
C ASP A 582 24.92 43.41 -35.05
N LYS A 583 24.34 44.41 -34.40
CA LYS A 583 24.06 45.73 -34.98
C LYS A 583 25.01 46.75 -34.35
N ILE A 584 25.70 47.49 -35.20
CA ILE A 584 26.64 48.53 -34.81
C ILE A 584 26.15 49.85 -35.40
N SER A 585 25.90 50.84 -34.54
CA SER A 585 25.61 52.22 -34.95
C SER A 585 26.90 53.05 -34.88
N LEU A 586 27.16 53.85 -35.92
CA LEU A 586 28.26 54.81 -35.97
C LEU A 586 27.72 56.19 -36.34
N ASN A 587 28.29 57.22 -35.72
CA ASN A 587 27.92 58.61 -35.98
C ASN A 587 29.00 59.30 -36.82
N VAL A 588 28.66 59.72 -38.04
CA VAL A 588 29.55 60.45 -38.94
C VAL A 588 29.06 61.87 -39.17
N LYS A 589 29.93 62.77 -39.60
CA LYS A 589 29.54 64.16 -39.89
C LYS A 589 28.60 64.27 -41.09
N TYR A 590 27.86 65.37 -41.16
CA TYR A 590 26.93 65.67 -42.26
C TYR A 590 27.61 65.88 -43.62
N ASP A 591 28.86 66.31 -43.62
CA ASP A 591 29.70 66.53 -44.81
C ASP A 591 30.35 65.24 -45.34
N THR A 592 30.13 64.10 -44.66
CA THR A 592 30.78 62.84 -45.00
C THR A 592 30.16 62.18 -46.24
N ASP A 593 31.01 61.78 -47.18
CA ASP A 593 30.59 60.98 -48.34
C ASP A 593 30.21 59.55 -47.91
N LEU A 594 28.90 59.29 -47.88
CA LEU A 594 28.32 57.99 -47.52
C LEU A 594 28.64 56.88 -48.52
N VAL A 595 28.90 57.21 -49.79
CA VAL A 595 29.28 56.23 -50.83
C VAL A 595 30.70 55.75 -50.56
N LYS A 596 31.61 56.69 -50.23
CA LYS A 596 32.98 56.37 -49.81
C LYS A 596 32.99 55.54 -48.53
N ALA A 597 32.20 55.94 -47.51
CA ALA A 597 32.08 55.19 -46.26
C ALA A 597 31.60 53.75 -46.49
N LYS A 598 30.58 53.54 -47.35
CA LYS A 598 30.09 52.22 -47.72
C LYS A 598 31.16 51.35 -48.38
N LYS A 599 32.00 51.93 -49.25
CA LYS A 599 33.11 51.23 -49.93
C LYS A 599 34.18 50.79 -48.92
N VAL A 600 34.57 51.67 -48.00
CA VAL A 600 35.55 51.38 -46.95
C VAL A 600 35.05 50.27 -46.02
N ILE A 601 33.79 50.36 -45.56
CA ILE A 601 33.16 49.33 -44.72
C ILE A 601 33.11 47.97 -45.44
N LYS A 602 32.79 47.96 -46.74
CA LYS A 602 32.76 46.72 -47.53
C LYS A 602 34.14 46.06 -47.60
N GLN A 603 35.21 46.86 -47.73
CA GLN A 603 36.58 46.36 -47.73
C GLN A 603 36.97 45.76 -46.38
N ILE A 604 36.62 46.40 -45.27
CA ILE A 604 36.82 45.86 -43.92
C ILE A 604 36.08 44.52 -43.75
N GLY A 605 34.86 44.41 -44.27
CA GLY A 605 34.11 43.16 -44.28
C GLY A 605 34.83 42.03 -45.04
N GLN A 606 35.53 42.34 -46.14
CA GLN A 606 36.34 41.36 -46.86
C GLN A 606 37.57 40.95 -46.06
N THR A 607 38.29 41.91 -45.46
CA THR A 607 39.45 41.64 -44.61
C THR A 607 39.09 40.78 -43.39
N LEU A 608 37.91 41.00 -42.80
CA LEU A 608 37.41 40.16 -41.70
C LEU A 608 37.10 38.72 -42.14
N LEU A 609 36.69 38.53 -43.40
CA LEU A 609 36.35 37.20 -43.95
C LEU A 609 37.60 36.44 -44.40
N GLU A 610 38.62 37.16 -44.88
CA GLU A 610 39.93 36.61 -45.26
C GLU A 610 40.80 36.21 -44.05
N ASN A 611 40.52 36.77 -42.86
CA ASN A 611 41.25 36.40 -41.65
C ASN A 611 40.94 34.94 -41.26
N PRO A 612 41.96 34.05 -41.18
CA PRO A 612 41.78 32.63 -40.85
C PRO A 612 41.09 32.39 -39.50
N GLU A 613 41.21 33.33 -38.55
CA GLU A 613 40.63 33.23 -37.21
C GLU A 613 39.14 33.62 -37.18
N PHE A 614 38.71 34.59 -38.00
CA PHE A 614 37.34 35.13 -37.93
C PHE A 614 36.43 34.63 -39.06
N GLY A 615 36.97 34.42 -40.25
CA GLY A 615 36.22 33.99 -41.44
C GLY A 615 35.31 32.77 -41.20
N PRO A 616 35.77 31.70 -40.53
CA PRO A 616 34.93 30.51 -40.24
C PRO A 616 33.73 30.77 -39.31
N HIS A 617 33.73 31.90 -38.60
CA HIS A 617 32.71 32.27 -37.61
C HIS A 617 31.75 33.35 -38.11
N ILE A 618 32.00 33.93 -39.28
CA ILE A 618 31.15 34.94 -39.94
C ILE A 618 30.22 34.23 -40.93
N ILE A 619 28.90 34.36 -40.75
CA ILE A 619 27.90 33.83 -41.69
C ILE A 619 27.56 34.90 -42.73
N GLU A 620 27.28 36.13 -42.28
CA GLU A 620 27.23 37.31 -43.14
C GLU A 620 28.22 38.36 -42.66
N THR A 621 29.12 38.77 -43.56
CA THR A 621 30.11 39.80 -43.26
C THR A 621 29.48 41.17 -42.97
N LEU A 622 30.29 42.06 -42.42
CA LEU A 622 29.96 43.44 -42.09
C LEU A 622 29.41 44.18 -43.32
N LYS A 623 28.14 44.61 -43.22
CA LYS A 623 27.44 45.38 -44.25
C LYS A 623 26.88 46.67 -43.66
N MET A 624 27.09 47.79 -44.34
CA MET A 624 26.37 49.04 -44.09
C MET A 624 24.94 48.90 -44.60
N LYS A 625 23.95 49.00 -43.71
CA LYS A 625 22.52 48.98 -44.04
C LYS A 625 22.03 50.33 -44.59
N GLY A 626 22.71 51.41 -44.24
CA GLY A 626 22.42 52.77 -44.69
C GLY A 626 22.39 53.75 -43.52
N VAL A 627 21.87 54.95 -43.79
CA VAL A 627 21.53 55.93 -42.77
C VAL A 627 20.28 55.45 -42.03
N GLU A 628 20.37 55.34 -40.72
CA GLU A 628 19.22 55.02 -39.88
C GLU A 628 18.42 56.27 -39.56
N GLN A 629 19.10 57.32 -39.12
CA GLN A 629 18.50 58.60 -38.78
C GLN A 629 19.52 59.74 -38.91
N PHE A 630 19.01 60.95 -39.12
CA PHE A 630 19.76 62.19 -39.04
C PHE A 630 19.62 62.74 -37.63
N GLY A 631 20.68 62.67 -36.82
CA GLY A 631 20.72 63.18 -35.45
C GLY A 631 21.16 64.65 -35.40
N GLU A 632 20.99 65.30 -34.25
CA GLU A 632 21.22 66.76 -34.11
C GLU A 632 22.60 67.25 -34.59
N PHE A 633 23.64 66.42 -34.47
CA PHE A 633 25.02 66.76 -34.84
C PHE A 633 25.70 65.71 -35.74
N ALA A 634 24.99 64.65 -36.14
CA ALA A 634 25.57 63.52 -36.85
C ALA A 634 24.58 62.78 -37.76
N ILE A 635 25.08 62.16 -38.81
CA ILE A 635 24.38 61.12 -39.55
C ILE A 635 24.66 59.78 -38.84
N GLU A 636 23.61 59.12 -38.34
CA GLU A 636 23.74 57.78 -37.73
C GLU A 636 23.66 56.72 -38.83
N ILE A 637 24.76 55.99 -39.00
CA ILE A 637 24.88 54.89 -39.94
C ILE A 637 24.77 53.57 -39.18
N ARG A 638 23.92 52.68 -39.69
CA ARG A 638 23.78 51.32 -39.15
C ARG A 638 24.56 50.30 -39.97
N LEU A 639 25.34 49.49 -39.26
CA LEU A 639 26.01 48.31 -39.77
C LEU A 639 25.39 47.08 -39.15
N SER A 640 25.46 45.97 -39.88
CA SER A 640 25.09 44.66 -39.36
C SER A 640 26.06 43.60 -39.82
N MET A 641 26.30 42.61 -38.96
CA MET A 641 26.94 41.35 -39.32
C MET A 641 26.19 40.19 -38.68
N MET A 642 26.27 39.02 -39.29
CA MET A 642 25.71 37.79 -38.76
C MET A 642 26.85 36.81 -38.48
N THR A 643 26.97 36.37 -37.24
CA THR A 643 28.06 35.47 -36.81
C THR A 643 27.48 34.22 -36.15
N LYS A 644 28.33 33.22 -35.98
CA LYS A 644 28.03 32.12 -35.07
C LYS A 644 27.83 32.66 -33.65
N PRO A 645 26.94 32.07 -32.86
CA PRO A 645 26.69 32.53 -31.50
C PRO A 645 27.93 32.42 -30.60
N GLY A 646 28.17 33.45 -29.78
CA GLY A 646 29.31 33.59 -28.88
C GLY A 646 30.46 34.43 -29.45
N GLU A 647 30.68 34.35 -30.77
CA GLU A 647 31.80 34.99 -31.46
C GLU A 647 31.56 36.46 -31.82
N GLN A 648 30.29 36.90 -31.79
CA GLN A 648 29.90 38.26 -32.18
C GLN A 648 30.69 39.33 -31.40
N PHE A 649 30.99 39.09 -30.13
CA PHE A 649 31.67 40.07 -29.28
C PHE A 649 33.15 40.26 -29.68
N VAL A 650 33.83 39.19 -30.07
CA VAL A 650 35.23 39.22 -30.49
C VAL A 650 35.33 39.88 -31.86
N ILE A 651 34.49 39.46 -32.80
CA ILE A 651 34.47 40.00 -34.16
C ILE A 651 34.06 41.49 -34.15
N ARG A 652 33.09 41.88 -33.32
CA ARG A 652 32.68 43.29 -33.13
C ARG A 652 33.82 44.19 -32.67
N ARG A 653 34.60 43.77 -31.67
CA ARG A 653 35.72 44.57 -31.16
C ARG A 653 36.77 44.80 -32.24
N ASN A 654 37.10 43.77 -33.01
CA ASN A 654 38.04 43.85 -34.12
C ASN A 654 37.50 44.72 -35.27
N ALA A 655 36.24 44.54 -35.65
CA ALA A 655 35.57 45.35 -36.67
C ALA A 655 35.60 46.84 -36.30
N LEU A 656 35.26 47.20 -35.06
CA LEU A 656 35.30 48.59 -34.58
C LEU A 656 36.71 49.19 -34.62
N ALA A 657 37.73 48.40 -34.26
CA ALA A 657 39.13 48.84 -34.33
C ALA A 657 39.58 49.10 -35.78
N MET A 658 39.21 48.21 -36.71
CA MET A 658 39.50 48.37 -38.14
C MET A 658 38.76 49.56 -38.74
N ILE A 659 37.48 49.76 -38.39
CA ILE A 659 36.68 50.90 -38.83
C ILE A 659 37.33 52.21 -38.40
N ARG A 660 37.74 52.33 -37.13
CA ARG A 660 38.38 53.55 -36.63
C ARG A 660 39.64 53.91 -37.42
N ASN A 661 40.50 52.93 -37.69
CA ASN A 661 41.76 53.15 -38.40
C ASN A 661 41.49 53.51 -39.88
N ALA A 662 40.63 52.75 -40.55
CA ALA A 662 40.29 52.98 -41.95
C ALA A 662 39.55 54.30 -42.20
N PHE A 663 38.70 54.73 -41.27
CA PHE A 663 38.02 56.02 -41.35
C PHE A 663 39.01 57.18 -41.25
N LYS A 664 40.00 57.08 -40.36
CA LYS A 664 41.07 58.08 -40.22
C LYS A 664 41.90 58.21 -41.51
N GLU A 665 42.28 57.09 -42.13
CA GLU A 665 43.05 57.07 -43.38
C GLU A 665 42.28 57.62 -44.59
N ASN A 666 40.96 57.47 -44.58
CA ASN A 666 40.08 57.93 -45.67
C ASN A 666 39.51 59.34 -45.46
N GLY A 667 39.91 60.04 -44.40
CA GLY A 667 39.42 61.38 -44.06
C GLY A 667 37.94 61.40 -43.64
N ILE A 668 37.42 60.29 -43.11
CA ILE A 668 36.07 60.18 -42.58
C ILE A 668 36.15 60.45 -41.08
N GLU A 669 35.54 61.55 -40.63
CA GLU A 669 35.56 61.93 -39.22
C GLU A 669 34.29 61.46 -38.50
N PHE A 670 34.48 60.92 -37.29
CA PHE A 670 33.35 60.69 -36.39
C PHE A 670 32.79 62.03 -35.93
N ALA A 671 31.47 62.14 -35.91
CA ALA A 671 30.82 63.35 -35.45
C ALA A 671 31.03 63.54 -33.95
N VAL A 672 31.54 64.71 -33.59
CA VAL A 672 31.58 65.18 -32.20
C VAL A 672 30.48 66.23 -32.03
N PRO A 673 29.76 66.27 -30.89
CA PRO A 673 28.80 67.32 -30.61
C PRO A 673 29.49 68.68 -30.72
N THR A 674 29.11 69.48 -31.72
CA THR A 674 29.70 70.80 -31.99
C THR A 674 28.63 71.85 -31.75
N VAL A 675 28.89 72.78 -30.83
CA VAL A 675 27.99 73.91 -30.55
C VAL A 675 28.54 75.12 -31.31
N GLN A 676 27.79 75.62 -32.29
CA GLN A 676 28.09 76.91 -32.92
C GLN A 676 27.59 78.02 -32.00
N VAL A 677 28.51 78.78 -31.41
CA VAL A 677 28.19 80.01 -30.67
C VAL A 677 28.28 81.18 -31.64
N THR A 678 27.13 81.67 -32.09
CA THR A 678 27.05 82.93 -32.84
C THR A 678 27.21 84.08 -31.85
N GLY A 679 28.45 84.56 -31.69
CA GLY A 679 28.73 85.81 -30.95
C GLY A 679 28.71 86.99 -31.91
N ASP A 680 27.78 87.92 -31.72
CA ASP A 680 27.64 89.12 -32.54
C ASP A 680 28.71 90.15 -32.12
N ARG A 681 29.93 89.94 -32.59
CA ARG A 681 31.13 90.66 -32.14
C ARG A 681 31.09 92.16 -32.47
N GLU A 682 30.25 92.59 -33.41
CA GLU A 682 30.01 94.00 -33.74
C GLU A 682 29.08 94.69 -32.74
N ALA A 683 27.99 94.02 -32.31
CA ALA A 683 27.06 94.58 -31.32
C ALA A 683 27.70 94.71 -29.93
N ASP A 684 28.57 93.78 -29.54
CA ASP A 684 29.31 93.83 -28.28
C ASP A 684 30.40 94.91 -28.27
N LEU A 685 31.02 95.22 -29.42
CA LEU A 685 31.98 96.32 -29.56
C LEU A 685 31.30 97.69 -29.50
N GLU A 686 30.17 97.86 -30.19
CA GLU A 686 29.38 99.11 -30.12
C GLU A 686 28.81 99.35 -28.72
N ALA A 687 28.33 98.30 -28.04
CA ALA A 687 27.87 98.40 -26.66
C ALA A 687 29.01 98.70 -25.67
N ALA A 688 30.24 98.19 -25.90
CA ALA A 688 31.40 98.51 -25.09
C ALA A 688 31.89 99.95 -25.30
N VAL A 689 31.89 100.44 -26.55
CA VAL A 689 32.25 101.84 -26.89
C VAL A 689 31.22 102.82 -26.30
N ALA A 690 29.92 102.50 -26.33
CA ALA A 690 28.87 103.31 -25.72
C ALA A 690 28.97 103.38 -24.18
N ARG A 691 29.36 102.27 -23.51
CA ARG A 691 29.64 102.26 -22.06
C ARG A 691 30.89 103.04 -21.69
N TYR A 692 31.92 103.02 -22.53
CA TYR A 692 33.14 103.80 -22.31
C TYR A 692 32.89 105.32 -22.50
N ALA A 693 32.10 105.70 -23.51
CA ALA A 693 31.72 107.09 -23.76
C ALA A 693 30.80 107.69 -22.67
N SER A 694 29.94 106.88 -22.05
CA SER A 694 29.11 107.33 -20.92
C SER A 694 29.91 107.48 -19.62
N HIS A 695 30.93 106.65 -19.39
CA HIS A 695 31.83 106.82 -18.26
C HIS A 695 32.74 108.05 -18.35
N MET A 696 33.17 108.47 -19.55
CA MET A 696 33.92 109.73 -19.69
C MET A 696 33.06 110.97 -19.46
N ARG A 697 31.77 110.97 -19.86
CA ARG A 697 30.86 112.10 -19.63
C ARG A 697 30.50 112.31 -18.15
N ALA A 698 30.64 111.29 -17.31
CA ALA A 698 30.35 111.38 -15.87
C ALA A 698 31.53 111.94 -15.03
N ASN A 699 32.72 112.10 -15.61
CA ASN A 699 33.93 112.55 -14.89
C ASN A 699 34.32 114.01 -15.17
N ASP A 700 33.55 114.75 -15.97
CA ASP A 700 33.79 116.17 -16.33
C ASP A 700 32.85 117.16 -15.61
N GLU A 701 32.18 116.78 -14.52
CA GLU A 701 31.54 117.75 -13.61
C GLU A 701 32.54 118.24 -12.55
N PRO A 702 32.92 119.54 -12.54
CA PRO A 702 33.79 120.09 -11.53
C PRO A 702 33.04 120.24 -10.19
N ALA A 703 33.72 119.84 -9.11
CA ALA A 703 33.27 119.99 -7.73
C ALA A 703 32.86 121.43 -7.39
N ALA A 704 31.68 121.58 -6.79
CA ALA A 704 31.27 122.74 -6.01
C ALA A 704 31.35 122.41 -4.52
#